data_AF-A0A516NRS9-F1
#
_entry.id   AF-A0A516NRS9-F1
#
_cell.length_a   1.000
_cell.length_b   1.000
_cell.length_c   1.000
_cell.angle_alpha   90.00
_cell.angle_beta   90.00
_cell.angle_gamma   90.00
#
_symmetry.space_group_name_H-M   'P 1'
#
loop_
_entity.id
_entity.type
_entity.pdbx_description
1 polymer ?
#
loop_
_entity_poly.entity_id
_entity_poly.type
_entity_poly.pdbx_seq_one_letter_code
_entity_poly.pdbx_strand_id
1 'polypeptide(L)'
;MLRFGTAGLRGPLRDGPDGMNVETVTRASAGIADWLRDRCLGGGLVIVGRDARHGSAEFAAATAEVFAAAGFTVLPLPRPLPTPIVAYAVRELKAVAGVQITASHNPATDNGYKLYLDGGSQLVPPADTEIERRIEAVTTPVPRSDPASAAPDPGLLSLPADASVAQMGEEIVRRYLARVAELPTRIGGAAPATSRRAPTIPAGATTRPPAAEAPPTAVEARITDVGTAPMSASPVAGAGAPDAGADPASGSGTPTSPTARPGTGGLTTPTTTSGAGGSSFSGATARIGGTTAGGDEVSAANVRATPTTGAAGAYGLESAVDTVGTSDGDGAERLWRRPVRIALTAMHGVGGELAVRALRAAGFADVEVVTEQFAADPDFPTVAFPNPEEPGAADLLLALAERVGADVAIALDPDADRCAVGVPGRGGWRMLRGDETGVLLGDYVLRTAAPGALVATTIVSSRLLSKLAPARGARYAETLTGFKWLARAGDGLVYAYEEAIGHCVDPAAVRDKDGISAAVAVVDLVARLRAAGRSVDDVLDDYAVEFGVHAGAQVSLRLAGATEATAVVARLRSEPPTEIAGEPVTSTDLLQVRGRMRTDALIFEGDALRLVVRPSGTEPKLKCYLETFEPVPDPAQLATARAAAEQRLAGIREYCEKL
;
A
#
# COMPACT_ATOMS: atom_id res chain seq x y z
N MET A 1 -13.12 -8.63 -20.93
CA MET A 1 -13.02 -7.27 -20.39
C MET A 1 -12.23 -7.33 -19.10
N LEU A 2 -11.37 -6.34 -18.83
CA LEU A 2 -10.72 -6.20 -17.52
C LEU A 2 -11.75 -6.06 -16.38
N ARG A 3 -11.39 -6.56 -15.20
CA ARG A 3 -12.20 -6.60 -13.96
C ARG A 3 -11.51 -5.83 -12.85
N PHE A 4 -12.24 -5.34 -11.86
CA PHE A 4 -11.65 -4.69 -10.68
C PHE A 4 -10.96 -5.73 -9.78
N GLY A 5 -9.64 -5.59 -9.64
CA GLY A 5 -8.85 -6.43 -8.76
C GLY A 5 -8.81 -5.95 -7.30
N THR A 6 -7.68 -6.20 -6.64
CA THR A 6 -7.40 -5.66 -5.31
C THR A 6 -7.24 -4.14 -5.31
N ALA A 7 -6.70 -3.57 -6.39
CA ALA A 7 -6.35 -2.15 -6.52
C ALA A 7 -6.57 -1.62 -7.95
N GLY A 8 -7.85 -1.58 -8.38
CA GLY A 8 -8.28 -1.03 -9.66
C GLY A 8 -8.42 -2.02 -10.82
N LEU A 9 -8.71 -1.51 -12.01
CA LEU A 9 -8.47 -2.23 -13.28
C LEU A 9 -6.97 -2.17 -13.57
N ARG A 10 -6.36 -3.26 -14.03
CA ARG A 10 -4.96 -3.30 -14.46
C ARG A 10 -4.78 -4.25 -15.63
N GLY A 11 -3.83 -3.96 -16.50
CA GLY A 11 -3.46 -4.84 -17.60
C GLY A 11 -2.41 -4.23 -18.52
N PRO A 12 -1.91 -5.04 -19.49
CA PRO A 12 -0.96 -4.55 -20.48
C PRO A 12 -1.60 -3.48 -21.38
N LEU A 13 -0.78 -2.54 -21.82
CA LEU A 13 -1.09 -1.55 -22.85
C LEU A 13 -1.26 -2.27 -24.19
N ARG A 14 -2.51 -2.41 -24.64
CA ARG A 14 -2.88 -3.04 -25.92
C ARG A 14 -4.33 -2.72 -26.29
N ASP A 15 -4.66 -2.90 -27.56
CA ASP A 15 -6.02 -2.80 -28.07
C ASP A 15 -6.93 -3.93 -27.55
N GLY A 16 -8.24 -3.68 -27.63
CA GLY A 16 -9.28 -4.64 -27.27
C GLY A 16 -9.68 -4.61 -25.78
N PRO A 17 -10.71 -5.40 -25.40
CA PRO A 17 -11.35 -5.30 -24.10
C PRO A 17 -10.51 -5.83 -22.92
N ASP A 18 -9.44 -6.58 -23.20
CA ASP A 18 -8.56 -7.19 -22.21
C ASP A 18 -7.20 -6.44 -22.11
N GLY A 19 -7.18 -5.18 -22.52
CA GLY A 19 -6.03 -4.28 -22.45
C GLY A 19 -6.38 -2.93 -21.83
N MET A 20 -5.36 -2.24 -21.34
CA MET A 20 -5.46 -0.83 -20.96
C MET A 20 -5.28 0.03 -22.20
N ASN A 21 -6.31 0.78 -22.55
CA ASN A 21 -6.38 1.69 -23.69
C ASN A 21 -7.48 2.74 -23.45
N VAL A 22 -7.60 3.70 -24.38
CA VAL A 22 -8.57 4.80 -24.28
C VAL A 22 -10.03 4.31 -24.23
N GLU A 23 -10.39 3.26 -24.96
CA GLU A 23 -11.75 2.70 -24.92
C GLU A 23 -12.05 2.12 -23.53
N THR A 24 -11.14 1.34 -22.97
CA THR A 24 -11.28 0.76 -21.62
C THR A 24 -11.49 1.84 -20.56
N VAL A 25 -10.69 2.92 -20.55
CA VAL A 25 -10.82 3.98 -19.52
C VAL A 25 -12.03 4.89 -19.73
N THR A 26 -12.42 5.18 -20.98
CA THR A 26 -13.62 5.99 -21.27
C THR A 26 -14.89 5.23 -20.91
N ARG A 27 -14.98 3.93 -21.23
CA ARG A 27 -16.09 3.07 -20.80
C ARG A 27 -16.11 2.89 -19.29
N ALA A 28 -14.96 2.75 -18.64
CA ALA A 28 -14.86 2.71 -17.18
C ALA A 28 -15.45 3.98 -16.56
N SER A 29 -15.00 5.16 -17.01
CA SER A 29 -15.45 6.46 -16.52
C SER A 29 -16.95 6.67 -16.73
N ALA A 30 -17.50 6.31 -17.88
CA ALA A 30 -18.92 6.42 -18.17
C ALA A 30 -19.78 5.48 -17.28
N GLY A 31 -19.37 4.22 -17.10
CA GLY A 31 -20.08 3.29 -16.21
C GLY A 31 -20.06 3.74 -14.74
N ILE A 32 -18.96 4.37 -14.30
CA ILE A 32 -18.86 4.98 -12.97
C ILE A 32 -19.77 6.21 -12.86
N ALA A 33 -19.78 7.08 -13.88
CA ALA A 33 -20.65 8.26 -13.92
C ALA A 33 -22.14 7.89 -13.82
N ASP A 34 -22.58 6.85 -14.52
CA ASP A 34 -23.93 6.30 -14.41
C ASP A 34 -24.22 5.76 -13.00
N TRP A 35 -23.29 4.97 -12.44
CA TRP A 35 -23.42 4.41 -11.09
C TRP A 35 -23.51 5.48 -9.99
N LEU A 36 -22.81 6.60 -10.16
CA LEU A 36 -22.86 7.78 -9.29
C LEU A 36 -24.17 8.57 -9.45
N ARG A 37 -24.64 8.79 -10.69
CA ARG A 37 -25.91 9.49 -10.96
C ARG A 37 -27.10 8.77 -10.35
N ASP A 38 -27.16 7.44 -10.47
CA ASP A 38 -28.19 6.59 -9.85
C ASP A 38 -28.17 6.61 -8.30
N ARG A 39 -27.13 7.19 -7.70
CA ARG A 39 -26.99 7.41 -6.25
C ARG A 39 -27.18 8.87 -5.82
N CYS A 40 -27.72 9.70 -6.71
CA CYS A 40 -27.89 11.14 -6.51
C CYS A 40 -26.57 11.89 -6.28
N LEU A 41 -25.44 11.37 -6.79
CA LEU A 41 -24.10 12.00 -6.71
C LEU A 41 -23.69 12.72 -8.01
N GLY A 42 -24.60 12.83 -8.99
CA GLY A 42 -24.38 13.59 -10.23
C GLY A 42 -24.07 15.07 -9.96
N GLY A 43 -23.21 15.68 -10.78
CA GLY A 43 -22.73 17.06 -10.56
C GLY A 43 -21.59 17.18 -9.54
N GLY A 44 -21.40 16.16 -8.69
CA GLY A 44 -20.35 16.13 -7.67
C GLY A 44 -18.93 16.26 -8.24
N LEU A 45 -17.99 16.62 -7.36
CA LEU A 45 -16.58 16.75 -7.72
C LEU A 45 -15.91 15.38 -7.93
N VAL A 46 -15.16 15.23 -9.03
CA VAL A 46 -14.30 14.09 -9.33
C VAL A 46 -12.85 14.56 -9.43
N ILE A 47 -11.95 13.90 -8.70
CA ILE A 47 -10.50 14.13 -8.81
C ILE A 47 -9.92 13.18 -9.86
N VAL A 48 -9.04 13.67 -10.74
CA VAL A 48 -8.35 12.82 -11.73
C VAL A 48 -6.84 13.04 -11.64
N GLY A 49 -6.11 12.02 -11.20
CA GLY A 49 -4.65 11.99 -11.14
C GLY A 49 -4.04 10.88 -12.00
N ARG A 50 -2.71 10.88 -12.09
CA ARG A 50 -1.94 9.90 -12.85
C ARG A 50 -0.49 9.79 -12.38
N ASP A 51 0.14 8.68 -12.69
CA ASP A 51 1.60 8.57 -12.69
C ASP A 51 2.23 9.01 -14.04
N ALA A 52 3.51 8.67 -14.25
CA ALA A 52 4.29 9.02 -15.44
C ALA A 52 4.32 7.93 -16.54
N ARG A 53 3.62 6.79 -16.38
CA ARG A 53 3.68 5.66 -17.33
C ARG A 53 3.20 6.03 -18.73
N HIS A 54 3.61 5.24 -19.71
CA HIS A 54 3.09 5.29 -21.08
C HIS A 54 1.55 5.23 -21.09
N GLY A 55 0.93 6.12 -21.87
CA GLY A 55 -0.53 6.29 -21.93
C GLY A 55 -1.19 7.02 -20.74
N SER A 56 -0.53 7.16 -19.58
CA SER A 56 -1.17 7.71 -18.37
C SER A 56 -1.71 9.14 -18.55
N ALA A 57 -1.05 9.97 -19.37
CA ALA A 57 -1.51 11.31 -19.69
C ALA A 57 -2.79 11.32 -20.55
N GLU A 58 -2.85 10.49 -21.59
CA GLU A 58 -4.01 10.36 -22.48
C GLU A 58 -5.22 9.76 -21.74
N PHE A 59 -4.98 8.74 -20.91
CA PHE A 59 -6.03 8.09 -20.13
C PHE A 59 -6.62 9.02 -19.07
N ALA A 60 -5.80 9.86 -18.43
CA ALA A 60 -6.27 10.86 -17.47
C ALA A 60 -7.11 11.96 -18.15
N ALA A 61 -6.67 12.45 -19.32
CA ALA A 61 -7.45 13.41 -20.12
C ALA A 61 -8.81 12.80 -20.53
N ALA A 62 -8.80 11.60 -21.10
CA ALA A 62 -10.00 10.89 -21.51
C ALA A 62 -10.97 10.62 -20.34
N THR A 63 -10.44 10.29 -19.16
CA THR A 63 -11.23 10.13 -17.92
C THR A 63 -11.89 11.46 -17.52
N ALA A 64 -11.12 12.54 -17.45
CA ALA A 64 -11.63 13.86 -17.08
C ALA A 64 -12.70 14.37 -18.06
N GLU A 65 -12.48 14.20 -19.36
CA GLU A 65 -13.42 14.61 -20.41
C GLU A 65 -14.75 13.83 -20.38
N VAL A 66 -14.74 12.54 -20.01
CA VAL A 66 -15.96 11.73 -19.88
C VAL A 66 -16.77 12.16 -18.65
N PHE A 67 -16.12 12.41 -17.50
CA PHE A 67 -16.82 12.91 -16.32
C PHE A 67 -17.41 14.32 -16.56
N ALA A 68 -16.68 15.20 -17.23
CA ALA A 68 -17.17 16.51 -17.65
C ALA A 68 -18.41 16.38 -18.58
N ALA A 69 -18.35 15.50 -19.59
CA ALA A 69 -19.47 15.28 -20.50
C ALA A 69 -20.69 14.63 -19.82
N ALA A 70 -20.48 13.86 -18.76
CA ALA A 70 -21.53 13.33 -17.89
C ALA A 70 -22.09 14.36 -16.89
N GLY A 71 -21.58 15.60 -16.91
CA GLY A 71 -22.05 16.73 -16.09
C GLY A 71 -21.50 16.77 -14.67
N PHE A 72 -20.37 16.12 -14.39
CA PHE A 72 -19.68 16.21 -13.10
C PHE A 72 -18.73 17.41 -13.07
N THR A 73 -18.47 17.93 -11.88
CA THR A 73 -17.37 18.89 -11.67
C THR A 73 -16.05 18.09 -11.65
N VAL A 74 -15.00 18.54 -12.34
CA VAL A 74 -13.75 17.76 -12.49
C VAL A 74 -12.53 18.59 -12.12
N LEU A 75 -11.69 18.05 -11.22
CA LEU A 75 -10.36 18.58 -10.91
C LEU A 75 -9.29 17.60 -11.40
N PRO A 76 -8.76 17.79 -12.62
CA PRO A 76 -7.56 17.09 -13.05
C PRO A 76 -6.34 17.65 -12.31
N LEU A 77 -5.51 16.77 -11.76
CA LEU A 77 -4.26 17.13 -11.13
C LEU A 77 -3.23 17.58 -12.19
N PRO A 78 -2.34 18.54 -11.86
CA PRO A 78 -1.66 19.37 -12.87
C PRO A 78 -0.53 18.65 -13.63
N ARG A 79 -0.03 17.54 -13.09
CA ARG A 79 1.18 16.84 -13.54
C ARG A 79 1.16 15.38 -13.04
N PRO A 80 2.15 14.53 -13.37
CA PRO A 80 2.28 13.21 -12.75
C PRO A 80 2.42 13.39 -11.24
N LEU A 81 1.57 12.76 -10.43
CA LEU A 81 1.59 12.90 -8.98
C LEU A 81 1.29 11.56 -8.26
N PRO A 82 1.84 11.38 -7.04
CA PRO A 82 1.63 10.17 -6.24
C PRO A 82 0.17 9.83 -5.99
N THR A 83 -0.13 8.54 -5.94
CA THR A 83 -1.42 7.98 -5.52
C THR A 83 -1.99 8.59 -4.22
N PRO A 84 -1.21 8.77 -3.12
CA PRO A 84 -1.73 9.40 -1.91
C PRO A 84 -2.27 10.82 -2.10
N ILE A 85 -1.85 11.57 -3.14
CA ILE A 85 -2.42 12.90 -3.43
C ILE A 85 -3.88 12.81 -3.87
N VAL A 86 -4.25 11.82 -4.70
CA VAL A 86 -5.66 11.63 -5.11
C VAL A 86 -6.50 11.20 -3.91
N ALA A 87 -6.03 10.24 -3.13
CA ALA A 87 -6.74 9.78 -1.93
C ALA A 87 -6.93 10.90 -0.89
N TYR A 88 -5.90 11.74 -0.70
CA TYR A 88 -5.98 12.96 0.12
C TYR A 88 -7.00 13.96 -0.45
N ALA A 89 -6.90 14.31 -1.74
CA ALA A 89 -7.75 15.31 -2.38
C ALA A 89 -9.24 14.94 -2.35
N VAL A 90 -9.57 13.66 -2.59
CA VAL A 90 -10.96 13.16 -2.49
C VAL A 90 -11.51 13.40 -1.08
N ARG A 91 -10.68 13.18 -0.05
CA ARG A 91 -11.07 13.31 1.34
C ARG A 91 -11.16 14.77 1.81
N GLU A 92 -10.15 15.58 1.49
CA GLU A 92 -10.06 17.01 1.80
C GLU A 92 -11.23 17.79 1.17
N LEU A 93 -11.48 17.56 -0.13
CA LEU A 93 -12.51 18.27 -0.90
C LEU A 93 -13.89 17.61 -0.85
N LYS A 94 -14.04 16.46 -0.17
CA LYS A 94 -15.27 15.65 -0.13
C LYS A 94 -15.78 15.30 -1.55
N ALA A 95 -14.86 14.97 -2.44
CA ALA A 95 -15.17 14.57 -3.81
C ALA A 95 -15.98 13.26 -3.82
N VAL A 96 -16.90 13.11 -4.77
CA VAL A 96 -17.75 11.91 -4.89
C VAL A 96 -16.97 10.71 -5.45
N ALA A 97 -15.90 10.98 -6.19
CA ALA A 97 -14.95 9.97 -6.64
C ALA A 97 -13.55 10.56 -6.86
N GLY A 98 -12.54 9.70 -6.89
CA GLY A 98 -11.22 10.00 -7.43
C GLY A 98 -10.73 8.87 -8.31
N VAL A 99 -10.01 9.23 -9.38
CA VAL A 99 -9.36 8.28 -10.28
C VAL A 99 -7.88 8.54 -10.26
N GLN A 100 -7.07 7.50 -10.07
CA GLN A 100 -5.62 7.56 -10.28
C GLN A 100 -5.26 6.58 -11.40
N ILE A 101 -4.74 7.10 -12.51
CA ILE A 101 -4.21 6.29 -13.60
C ILE A 101 -2.80 5.83 -13.25
N THR A 102 -2.66 4.54 -12.93
CA THR A 102 -1.39 3.91 -12.55
C THR A 102 -1.53 2.40 -12.47
N ALA A 103 -0.42 1.69 -12.71
CA ALA A 103 -0.26 0.28 -12.34
C ALA A 103 0.67 0.05 -11.13
N SER A 104 1.00 1.10 -10.35
CA SER A 104 1.93 1.04 -9.22
C SER A 104 3.27 0.40 -9.62
N HIS A 105 3.60 -0.79 -9.12
CA HIS A 105 4.86 -1.50 -9.38
C HIS A 105 4.83 -2.49 -10.56
N ASN A 106 3.73 -2.62 -11.31
CA ASN A 106 3.67 -3.50 -12.50
C ASN A 106 4.76 -3.11 -13.55
N PRO A 107 5.09 -3.98 -14.53
CA PRO A 107 6.08 -3.69 -15.58
C PRO A 107 5.75 -2.42 -16.40
N ALA A 108 6.72 -1.84 -17.11
CA ALA A 108 6.54 -0.67 -17.99
C ALA A 108 5.42 -0.83 -19.03
N THR A 109 5.17 -2.06 -19.47
CA THR A 109 4.13 -2.42 -20.44
C THR A 109 2.71 -2.33 -19.90
N ASP A 110 2.53 -2.14 -18.59
CA ASP A 110 1.23 -2.17 -17.92
C ASP A 110 0.79 -0.78 -17.47
N ASN A 111 -0.52 -0.55 -17.50
CA ASN A 111 -1.14 0.61 -16.87
C ASN A 111 -2.38 0.16 -16.07
N GLY A 112 -3.11 1.10 -15.45
CA GLY A 112 -4.25 0.78 -14.61
C GLY A 112 -5.11 1.98 -14.23
N TYR A 113 -6.24 1.69 -13.60
CA TYR A 113 -7.27 2.64 -13.21
C TYR A 113 -7.70 2.32 -11.77
N LYS A 114 -7.16 3.05 -10.79
CA LYS A 114 -7.59 2.97 -9.39
C LYS A 114 -8.81 3.87 -9.17
N LEU A 115 -9.87 3.33 -8.57
CA LEU A 115 -11.07 4.10 -8.20
C LEU A 115 -11.17 4.27 -6.68
N TYR A 116 -11.26 5.53 -6.28
CA TYR A 116 -11.54 6.01 -4.94
C TYR A 116 -12.98 6.48 -4.87
N LEU A 117 -13.69 6.09 -3.81
CA LEU A 117 -15.03 6.57 -3.48
C LEU A 117 -14.98 7.26 -2.11
N ASP A 118 -16.11 7.30 -1.40
CA ASP A 118 -16.33 7.98 -0.13
C ASP A 118 -15.12 8.00 0.82
N GLY A 119 -14.78 9.22 1.25
CA GLY A 119 -13.71 9.50 2.19
C GLY A 119 -12.29 9.20 1.70
N GLY A 120 -12.07 9.04 0.39
CA GLY A 120 -10.76 8.76 -0.21
C GLY A 120 -10.34 7.28 -0.12
N SER A 121 -11.31 6.37 -0.02
CA SER A 121 -11.06 4.94 0.18
C SER A 121 -11.23 4.16 -1.12
N GLN A 122 -10.36 3.18 -1.40
CA GLN A 122 -10.48 2.33 -2.59
C GLN A 122 -11.83 1.57 -2.66
N LEU A 123 -12.28 1.29 -3.89
CA LEU A 123 -13.49 0.53 -4.24
C LEU A 123 -13.58 -0.85 -3.56
N VAL A 124 -14.78 -1.26 -3.12
CA VAL A 124 -15.09 -2.56 -2.48
C VAL A 124 -16.40 -3.17 -3.01
N PRO A 125 -16.64 -4.48 -2.83
CA PRO A 125 -17.95 -5.09 -3.07
C PRO A 125 -19.06 -4.46 -2.21
N PRO A 126 -20.32 -4.41 -2.70
CA PRO A 126 -20.78 -4.85 -4.02
C PRO A 126 -20.56 -3.80 -5.13
N ALA A 127 -20.04 -2.61 -4.80
CA ALA A 127 -19.93 -1.49 -5.74
C ALA A 127 -19.04 -1.81 -6.96
N ASP A 128 -17.98 -2.62 -6.80
CA ASP A 128 -17.17 -3.10 -7.93
C ASP A 128 -18.02 -3.83 -8.99
N THR A 129 -18.75 -4.86 -8.57
CA THR A 129 -19.59 -5.70 -9.44
C THR A 129 -20.75 -4.91 -10.04
N GLU A 130 -21.30 -3.93 -9.32
CA GLU A 130 -22.32 -3.03 -9.85
C GLU A 130 -21.78 -2.07 -10.92
N ILE A 131 -20.60 -1.50 -10.70
CA ILE A 131 -19.94 -0.61 -11.67
C ILE A 131 -19.53 -1.41 -12.90
N GLU A 132 -18.99 -2.62 -12.77
CA GLU A 132 -18.66 -3.48 -13.91
C GLU A 132 -19.86 -3.72 -14.83
N ARG A 133 -21.04 -4.02 -14.28
CA ARG A 133 -22.27 -4.15 -15.07
C ARG A 133 -22.67 -2.86 -15.79
N ARG A 134 -22.34 -1.69 -15.23
CA ARG A 134 -22.54 -0.41 -15.94
C ARG A 134 -21.55 -0.26 -17.09
N ILE A 135 -20.26 -0.55 -16.87
CA ILE A 135 -19.21 -0.48 -17.90
C ILE A 135 -19.50 -1.44 -19.07
N GLU A 136 -20.01 -2.64 -18.78
CA GLU A 136 -20.48 -3.60 -19.79
C GLU A 136 -21.63 -3.04 -20.63
N ALA A 137 -22.55 -2.28 -20.01
CA ALA A 137 -23.70 -1.66 -20.67
C ALA A 137 -23.38 -0.36 -21.42
N VAL A 138 -22.18 0.22 -21.27
CA VAL A 138 -21.77 1.43 -22.00
C VAL A 138 -21.67 1.15 -23.49
N THR A 139 -22.44 1.91 -24.28
CA THR A 139 -22.35 1.96 -25.73
C THR A 139 -21.28 2.97 -26.18
N THR A 140 -20.70 2.74 -27.37
CA THR A 140 -19.71 3.62 -27.99
C THR A 140 -20.30 4.35 -29.21
N PRO A 141 -19.81 5.56 -29.57
CA PRO A 141 -18.76 6.33 -28.89
C PRO A 141 -19.23 6.94 -27.56
N VAL A 142 -18.34 7.00 -26.58
CA VAL A 142 -18.60 7.65 -25.28
C VAL A 142 -18.45 9.17 -25.44
N PRO A 143 -19.43 10.00 -25.00
CA PRO A 143 -19.30 11.46 -25.02
C PRO A 143 -18.10 11.97 -24.21
N ARG A 144 -17.43 13.00 -24.73
CA ARG A 144 -16.27 13.68 -24.14
C ARG A 144 -16.42 15.19 -24.34
N SER A 145 -16.03 15.99 -23.34
CA SER A 145 -16.03 17.45 -23.40
C SER A 145 -14.86 18.03 -22.62
N ASP A 146 -14.42 19.24 -22.98
CA ASP A 146 -13.32 19.92 -22.29
C ASP A 146 -13.58 20.07 -20.77
N PRO A 147 -12.77 19.44 -19.89
CA PRO A 147 -12.95 19.53 -18.44
C PRO A 147 -12.73 20.94 -17.88
N ALA A 148 -12.10 21.87 -18.62
CA ALA A 148 -12.00 23.26 -18.20
C ALA A 148 -13.37 23.94 -18.05
N SER A 149 -14.37 23.50 -18.83
CA SER A 149 -15.76 23.97 -18.69
C SER A 149 -16.50 23.38 -17.48
N ALA A 150 -15.92 22.37 -16.84
CA ALA A 150 -16.43 21.67 -15.68
C ALA A 150 -15.53 21.83 -14.43
N ALA A 151 -14.66 22.84 -14.42
CA ALA A 151 -13.75 23.10 -13.30
C ALA A 151 -14.51 23.52 -12.02
N PRO A 152 -14.04 23.10 -10.82
CA PRO A 152 -14.59 23.59 -9.56
C PRO A 152 -14.28 25.07 -9.31
N ASP A 153 -15.10 25.72 -8.48
CA ASP A 153 -14.86 27.07 -7.98
C ASP A 153 -13.55 27.14 -7.15
N PRO A 154 -12.58 28.01 -7.49
CA PRO A 154 -11.35 28.22 -6.71
C PRO A 154 -11.57 28.53 -5.22
N GLY A 155 -12.70 29.12 -4.86
CA GLY A 155 -13.12 29.38 -3.48
C GLY A 155 -13.21 28.12 -2.61
N LEU A 156 -13.42 26.94 -3.21
CA LEU A 156 -13.34 25.64 -2.53
C LEU A 156 -11.99 25.42 -1.84
N LEU A 157 -10.91 25.97 -2.41
CA LEU A 157 -9.55 25.94 -1.87
C LEU A 157 -9.11 27.28 -1.25
N SER A 158 -10.05 28.21 -1.06
CA SER A 158 -9.78 29.57 -0.58
C SER A 158 -8.81 30.35 -1.49
N LEU A 159 -8.80 30.03 -2.79
CA LEU A 159 -8.01 30.71 -3.80
C LEU A 159 -8.79 31.88 -4.45
N PRO A 160 -8.11 32.85 -5.07
CA PRO A 160 -8.74 33.88 -5.89
C PRO A 160 -9.61 33.30 -7.02
N ALA A 161 -10.69 34.00 -7.39
CA ALA A 161 -11.66 33.54 -8.39
C ALA A 161 -11.09 33.41 -9.82
N ASP A 162 -9.94 34.02 -10.10
CA ASP A 162 -9.18 33.92 -11.35
C ASP A 162 -8.09 32.83 -11.32
N ALA A 163 -7.96 32.07 -10.23
CA ALA A 163 -6.99 30.99 -10.12
C ALA A 163 -7.33 29.83 -11.07
N SER A 164 -6.32 29.37 -11.81
CA SER A 164 -6.44 28.25 -12.74
C SER A 164 -6.57 26.89 -12.04
N VAL A 165 -7.12 25.91 -12.75
CA VAL A 165 -7.19 24.50 -12.33
C VAL A 165 -5.81 23.95 -11.92
N ALA A 166 -4.74 24.38 -12.58
CA ALA A 166 -3.38 23.98 -12.23
C ALA A 166 -2.95 24.53 -10.86
N GLN A 167 -3.30 25.79 -10.53
CA GLN A 167 -3.04 26.38 -9.21
C GLN A 167 -3.88 25.70 -8.11
N MET A 168 -5.13 25.32 -8.41
CA MET A 168 -5.95 24.50 -7.50
C MET A 168 -5.29 23.15 -7.20
N GLY A 169 -4.72 22.51 -8.22
CA GLY A 169 -3.99 21.25 -8.09
C GLY A 169 -2.70 21.36 -7.25
N GLU A 170 -1.88 22.39 -7.46
CA GLU A 170 -0.68 22.60 -6.63
C GLU A 170 -1.02 23.05 -5.20
N GLU A 171 -2.14 23.74 -4.97
CA GLU A 171 -2.64 24.06 -3.62
C GLU A 171 -3.00 22.78 -2.84
N ILE A 172 -3.61 21.77 -3.51
CA ILE A 172 -3.81 20.45 -2.93
C ILE A 172 -2.48 19.77 -2.56
N VAL A 173 -1.47 19.82 -3.43
CA VAL A 173 -0.13 19.29 -3.15
C VAL A 173 0.50 20.03 -1.95
N ARG A 174 0.35 21.35 -1.86
CA ARG A 174 0.85 22.16 -0.75
C ARG A 174 0.18 21.79 0.58
N ARG A 175 -1.15 21.63 0.61
CA ARG A 175 -1.89 21.18 1.81
C ARG A 175 -1.49 19.79 2.26
N TYR A 176 -1.35 18.85 1.32
CA TYR A 176 -0.84 17.52 1.59
C TYR A 176 0.57 17.56 2.23
N LEU A 177 1.52 18.25 1.60
CA LEU A 177 2.90 18.36 2.12
C LEU A 177 2.95 19.00 3.51
N ALA A 178 2.11 20.00 3.78
CA ALA A 178 1.98 20.59 5.11
C ALA A 178 1.46 19.57 6.14
N ARG A 179 0.43 18.77 5.79
CA ARG A 179 -0.10 17.72 6.66
C ARG A 179 0.95 16.64 6.97
N VAL A 180 1.72 16.21 5.96
CA VAL A 180 2.80 15.22 6.15
C VAL A 180 3.94 15.77 7.01
N ALA A 181 4.33 17.04 6.80
CA ALA A 181 5.40 17.69 7.56
C ALA A 181 5.11 17.80 9.07
N GLU A 182 3.83 17.78 9.46
CA GLU A 182 3.40 17.81 10.87
C GLU A 182 3.36 16.42 11.54
N LEU A 183 3.42 15.30 10.78
CA LEU A 183 3.38 13.95 11.34
C LEU A 183 4.39 13.73 12.47
N PRO A 184 5.67 14.11 12.35
CA PRO A 184 6.66 13.92 13.42
C PRO A 184 6.27 14.51 14.78
N THR A 185 5.45 15.57 14.79
CA THR A 185 4.90 16.19 16.01
C THR A 185 3.59 15.52 16.43
N ARG A 186 2.71 15.20 15.47
CA ARG A 186 1.39 14.57 15.69
C ARG A 186 1.50 13.14 16.26
N ILE A 187 2.34 12.29 15.66
CA ILE A 187 2.46 10.85 16.01
C ILE A 187 3.72 10.54 16.83
N GLY A 188 4.80 11.30 16.64
CA GLY A 188 6.05 11.07 17.40
C GLY A 188 6.04 11.63 18.82
N GLY A 189 5.19 12.64 19.04
CA GLY A 189 5.12 13.42 20.27
C GLY A 189 6.30 14.38 20.42
N ALA A 190 6.45 14.94 21.62
CA ALA A 190 7.48 15.92 21.95
C ALA A 190 8.90 15.47 21.56
N ALA A 191 9.78 16.45 21.32
CA ALA A 191 11.19 16.20 21.03
C ALA A 191 11.86 15.40 22.17
N PRO A 192 12.83 14.52 21.88
CA PRO A 192 13.64 13.89 22.92
C PRO A 192 14.28 14.95 23.82
N ALA A 193 14.27 14.73 25.14
CA ALA A 193 14.94 15.61 26.08
C ALA A 193 16.45 15.64 25.77
N THR A 194 16.91 16.73 25.13
CA THR A 194 18.33 16.85 24.76
C THR A 194 19.21 16.86 26.01
N SER A 195 19.94 15.77 26.21
CA SER A 195 20.80 15.59 27.38
C SER A 195 21.99 16.57 27.34
N ARG A 196 21.79 17.76 27.93
CA ARG A 196 22.86 18.66 28.34
C ARG A 196 23.30 18.36 29.78
N ARG A 197 23.70 17.11 30.03
CA ARG A 197 24.69 16.64 31.03
C ARG A 197 24.54 15.13 31.25
N ALA A 198 25.66 14.42 31.27
CA ALA A 198 25.69 13.09 31.89
C ALA A 198 25.31 13.23 33.38
N PRO A 199 24.32 12.46 33.89
CA PRO A 199 24.00 12.47 35.30
C PRO A 199 25.11 11.76 36.08
N THR A 200 25.82 12.52 36.93
CA THR A 200 26.69 11.95 37.96
C THR A 200 25.86 11.09 38.92
N ILE A 201 26.14 9.79 38.95
CA ILE A 201 25.50 8.83 39.86
C ILE A 201 25.95 9.09 41.30
N PRO A 202 25.05 9.42 42.25
CA PRO A 202 25.33 9.31 43.67
C PRO A 202 25.20 7.85 44.09
N ALA A 203 26.17 7.33 44.84
CA ALA A 203 26.16 5.94 45.27
C ALA A 203 25.16 5.69 46.43
N GLY A 204 24.37 4.62 46.29
CA GLY A 204 23.86 3.84 47.43
C GLY A 204 22.53 4.25 48.07
N ALA A 205 21.46 3.53 47.72
CA ALA A 205 20.40 3.16 48.65
C ALA A 205 19.66 1.91 48.13
N THR A 206 19.84 0.78 48.81
CA THR A 206 19.13 -0.48 48.50
C THR A 206 17.77 -0.52 49.17
N THR A 207 16.69 -0.56 48.38
CA THR A 207 15.34 -0.89 48.87
C THR A 207 14.72 -2.01 48.03
N ARG A 208 14.28 -3.08 48.69
CA ARG A 208 13.70 -4.28 48.09
C ARG A 208 12.22 -4.03 47.73
N PRO A 209 11.74 -4.40 46.53
CA PRO A 209 10.31 -4.32 46.21
C PRO A 209 9.49 -5.38 46.97
N PRO A 210 8.19 -5.13 47.26
CA PRO A 210 7.27 -6.15 47.76
C PRO A 210 6.89 -7.15 46.64
N ALA A 211 6.37 -8.31 47.04
CA ALA A 211 6.04 -9.41 46.13
C ALA A 211 4.82 -9.12 45.24
N ALA A 212 4.81 -9.73 44.05
CA ALA A 212 3.70 -9.62 43.10
C ALA A 212 2.50 -10.49 43.49
N GLU A 213 1.29 -9.95 43.37
CA GLU A 213 0.05 -10.74 43.32
C GLU A 213 -0.17 -11.29 41.91
N ALA A 214 -0.82 -12.47 41.82
CA ALA A 214 -1.02 -13.18 40.57
C ALA A 214 -2.10 -12.53 39.68
N PRO A 215 -1.97 -12.62 38.34
CA PRO A 215 -2.99 -12.10 37.42
C PRO A 215 -4.26 -12.97 37.45
N PRO A 216 -5.46 -12.39 37.29
CA PRO A 216 -6.69 -13.16 37.11
C PRO A 216 -6.69 -13.91 35.77
N THR A 217 -7.28 -15.09 35.78
CA THR A 217 -7.35 -16.01 34.63
C THR A 217 -8.12 -15.42 33.44
N ALA A 218 -7.64 -15.71 32.23
CA ALA A 218 -8.28 -15.30 30.99
C ALA A 218 -9.72 -15.82 30.87
N VAL A 219 -10.63 -14.94 30.41
CA VAL A 219 -12.00 -15.29 30.04
C VAL A 219 -12.09 -15.32 28.52
N GLU A 220 -12.54 -16.44 27.96
CA GLU A 220 -12.81 -16.58 26.52
C GLU A 220 -13.83 -15.54 26.04
N ALA A 221 -13.39 -14.57 25.23
CA ALA A 221 -14.29 -13.66 24.53
C ALA A 221 -14.92 -14.38 23.32
N ARG A 222 -16.02 -15.12 23.57
CA ARG A 222 -16.85 -15.67 22.48
C ARG A 222 -17.47 -14.54 21.66
N ILE A 223 -17.29 -14.61 20.34
CA ILE A 223 -17.96 -13.71 19.39
C ILE A 223 -19.47 -13.95 19.49
N THR A 224 -20.23 -12.91 19.85
CA THR A 224 -21.69 -12.87 19.78
C THR A 224 -22.16 -11.79 18.81
N ASP A 225 -23.16 -12.12 18.01
CA ASP A 225 -23.77 -11.21 17.03
C ASP A 225 -24.31 -9.95 17.71
N VAL A 226 -23.88 -8.77 17.24
CA VAL A 226 -24.52 -7.49 17.58
C VAL A 226 -25.73 -7.31 16.69
N GLY A 227 -26.91 -7.65 17.23
CA GLY A 227 -28.18 -7.41 16.58
C GLY A 227 -28.45 -5.92 16.35
N THR A 228 -29.11 -5.61 15.24
CA THR A 228 -29.57 -4.26 14.87
C THR A 228 -30.53 -3.68 15.91
N ALA A 229 -30.23 -2.48 16.42
CA ALA A 229 -31.18 -1.65 17.18
C ALA A 229 -31.52 -0.37 16.37
N PRO A 230 -32.81 0.02 16.27
CA PRO A 230 -33.23 1.14 15.42
C PRO A 230 -33.04 2.51 16.08
N MET A 231 -32.99 3.57 15.26
CA MET A 231 -32.85 4.95 15.72
C MET A 231 -34.09 5.44 16.46
N SER A 232 -33.88 6.16 17.57
CA SER A 232 -34.93 6.91 18.27
C SER A 232 -34.92 8.39 17.85
N ALA A 233 -36.08 8.89 17.43
CA ALA A 233 -36.33 10.32 17.25
C ALA A 233 -37.41 10.77 18.24
N SER A 234 -37.21 11.93 18.87
CA SER A 234 -38.22 12.56 19.75
C SER A 234 -39.08 13.58 18.98
N PRO A 235 -40.31 13.88 19.44
CA PRO A 235 -41.39 14.28 18.55
C PRO A 235 -41.67 15.79 18.50
N VAL A 236 -42.35 16.21 17.43
CA VAL A 236 -43.17 17.44 17.37
C VAL A 236 -44.56 17.06 16.85
N ALA A 237 -45.62 17.63 17.43
CA ALA A 237 -47.01 17.27 17.19
C ALA A 237 -47.68 18.12 16.08
N GLY A 238 -48.72 17.60 15.42
CA GLY A 238 -49.54 18.39 14.49
C GLY A 238 -50.51 17.63 13.58
N ALA A 239 -51.62 17.12 14.15
CA ALA A 239 -52.93 16.77 13.57
C ALA A 239 -53.15 16.63 12.03
N GLY A 240 -53.85 15.55 11.62
CA GLY A 240 -54.64 15.53 10.36
C GLY A 240 -54.82 14.16 9.69
N ALA A 241 -55.95 13.48 9.96
CA ALA A 241 -56.52 12.36 9.18
C ALA A 241 -57.89 12.83 8.59
N PRO A 242 -58.60 12.11 7.67
CA PRO A 242 -58.47 10.71 7.19
C PRO A 242 -58.35 10.64 5.63
N ASP A 243 -58.66 9.59 4.83
CA ASP A 243 -59.32 8.29 5.06
C ASP A 243 -59.01 7.23 3.95
N ALA A 244 -59.45 5.98 4.19
CA ALA A 244 -59.95 4.92 3.29
C ALA A 244 -59.24 4.52 1.96
N GLY A 245 -59.17 3.18 1.70
CA GLY A 245 -59.32 2.67 0.31
C GLY A 245 -58.64 1.37 -0.16
N ALA A 246 -59.05 0.21 0.38
CA ALA A 246 -59.22 -1.11 -0.29
C ALA A 246 -58.31 -1.64 -1.45
N ASP A 247 -57.79 -2.86 -1.24
CA ASP A 247 -57.46 -3.92 -2.23
C ASP A 247 -58.80 -4.52 -2.83
N PRO A 248 -58.89 -5.45 -3.83
CA PRO A 248 -57.88 -6.40 -4.35
C PRO A 248 -57.92 -6.82 -5.85
N ALA A 249 -57.09 -7.82 -6.20
CA ALA A 249 -57.39 -9.02 -7.04
C ALA A 249 -56.72 -9.23 -8.43
N SER A 250 -55.92 -10.31 -8.46
CA SER A 250 -55.63 -11.34 -9.51
C SER A 250 -56.08 -11.21 -10.98
N GLY A 251 -55.19 -11.62 -11.91
CA GLY A 251 -55.52 -12.04 -13.28
C GLY A 251 -54.40 -12.87 -13.94
N SER A 252 -54.73 -14.01 -14.57
CA SER A 252 -53.81 -15.02 -15.12
C SER A 252 -53.73 -15.05 -16.66
N GLY A 253 -52.68 -15.64 -17.25
CA GLY A 253 -52.68 -15.96 -18.70
C GLY A 253 -51.34 -16.40 -19.33
N THR A 254 -51.14 -17.71 -19.49
CA THR A 254 -50.26 -18.34 -20.52
C THR A 254 -51.11 -18.67 -21.78
N PRO A 255 -50.53 -18.78 -23.01
CA PRO A 255 -50.08 -20.11 -23.49
C PRO A 255 -49.02 -20.21 -24.65
N THR A 256 -48.49 -21.44 -24.79
CA THR A 256 -48.11 -22.19 -26.03
C THR A 256 -46.89 -21.85 -26.91
N SER A 257 -46.08 -22.91 -27.15
CA SER A 257 -45.10 -23.11 -28.24
C SER A 257 -45.76 -23.57 -29.56
N PRO A 258 -45.04 -23.73 -30.71
CA PRO A 258 -44.28 -24.97 -30.98
C PRO A 258 -43.00 -24.85 -31.85
N THR A 259 -42.40 -26.01 -32.11
CA THR A 259 -41.09 -26.35 -32.74
C THR A 259 -41.01 -26.34 -34.27
N ALA A 260 -39.80 -26.16 -34.86
CA ALA A 260 -39.32 -26.92 -36.04
C ALA A 260 -37.79 -26.77 -36.31
N ARG A 261 -37.15 -27.83 -36.85
CA ARG A 261 -35.83 -27.83 -37.55
C ARG A 261 -36.04 -27.74 -39.08
N PRO A 262 -35.04 -27.32 -39.88
CA PRO A 262 -34.05 -28.25 -40.51
C PRO A 262 -32.61 -27.66 -40.40
N GLY A 263 -31.52 -28.19 -40.96
CA GLY A 263 -31.25 -29.34 -41.84
C GLY A 263 -29.74 -29.41 -42.14
N THR A 264 -29.24 -30.54 -42.65
CA THR A 264 -27.80 -30.86 -42.79
C THR A 264 -27.08 -30.23 -43.98
N GLY A 265 -25.80 -29.91 -43.81
CA GLY A 265 -24.82 -29.75 -44.89
C GLY A 265 -23.40 -29.83 -44.31
N GLY A 266 -22.52 -30.64 -44.89
CA GLY A 266 -21.13 -30.77 -44.44
C GLY A 266 -20.17 -30.80 -45.62
N LEU A 267 -18.88 -30.56 -45.38
CA LEU A 267 -17.78 -31.03 -46.21
C LEU A 267 -16.44 -30.90 -45.45
N THR A 268 -15.79 -32.06 -45.28
CA THR A 268 -14.35 -32.37 -45.53
C THR A 268 -13.21 -31.51 -44.96
N THR A 269 -12.21 -32.24 -44.48
CA THR A 269 -10.85 -31.82 -44.08
C THR A 269 -10.00 -31.35 -45.29
N PRO A 270 -8.78 -30.82 -45.03
CA PRO A 270 -7.64 -31.74 -45.15
C PRO A 270 -6.64 -31.67 -44.00
N THR A 271 -6.10 -32.84 -43.67
CA THR A 271 -4.91 -33.03 -42.84
C THR A 271 -3.65 -32.84 -43.70
N THR A 272 -2.62 -32.17 -43.20
CA THR A 272 -1.24 -32.37 -43.66
C THR A 272 -0.31 -32.49 -42.47
N THR A 273 0.66 -33.40 -42.58
CA THR A 273 1.45 -33.93 -41.46
C THR A 273 2.93 -33.64 -41.65
N SER A 274 3.66 -33.60 -40.53
CA SER A 274 5.10 -33.80 -40.39
C SER A 274 6.05 -32.69 -40.87
N GLY A 275 7.08 -32.47 -40.06
CA GLY A 275 8.14 -31.48 -40.26
C GLY A 275 9.01 -31.39 -39.00
N ALA A 276 9.73 -32.47 -38.68
CA ALA A 276 10.61 -32.51 -37.52
C ALA A 276 11.85 -31.63 -37.74
N GLY A 277 12.24 -30.86 -36.73
CA GLY A 277 13.41 -29.99 -36.77
C GLY A 277 13.81 -29.54 -35.37
N GLY A 278 14.58 -30.37 -34.67
CA GLY A 278 15.17 -29.98 -33.39
C GLY A 278 16.39 -29.10 -33.59
N SER A 279 16.58 -28.09 -32.74
CA SER A 279 17.91 -27.57 -32.44
C SER A 279 17.98 -27.16 -30.97
N SER A 280 18.94 -27.73 -30.26
CA SER A 280 19.38 -27.30 -28.95
C SER A 280 20.33 -26.13 -29.10
N PHE A 281 20.28 -25.15 -28.19
CA PHE A 281 21.43 -24.29 -27.93
C PHE A 281 21.65 -24.15 -26.42
N SER A 282 22.91 -24.34 -26.04
CA SER A 282 23.39 -24.32 -24.66
C SER A 282 24.35 -23.15 -24.47
N GLY A 283 24.27 -22.54 -23.28
CA GLY A 283 25.33 -21.84 -22.53
C GLY A 283 26.45 -21.09 -23.28
N ALA A 284 26.53 -19.78 -23.00
CA ALA A 284 27.79 -19.06 -23.01
C ALA A 284 27.85 -18.07 -21.83
N THR A 285 28.56 -18.43 -20.77
CA THR A 285 28.92 -17.53 -19.67
C THR A 285 30.16 -16.71 -20.06
N ALA A 286 30.03 -15.38 -20.09
CA ALA A 286 31.16 -14.49 -20.33
C ALA A 286 31.86 -14.14 -19.00
N ARG A 287 32.99 -14.77 -18.72
CA ARG A 287 33.97 -14.25 -17.74
C ARG A 287 34.85 -13.22 -18.45
N ILE A 288 35.10 -12.07 -17.81
CA ILE A 288 36.24 -11.21 -18.15
C ILE A 288 37.16 -11.18 -16.93
N GLY A 289 38.33 -11.80 -17.07
CA GLY A 289 39.44 -11.63 -16.14
C GLY A 289 40.26 -10.39 -16.53
N GLY A 290 40.78 -9.68 -15.54
CA GLY A 290 41.49 -8.43 -15.77
C GLY A 290 42.98 -8.60 -16.14
N THR A 291 43.62 -7.47 -16.38
CA THR A 291 45.09 -7.31 -16.38
C THR A 291 45.47 -6.08 -15.56
N THR A 292 46.59 -6.17 -14.85
CA THR A 292 47.14 -5.14 -13.96
C THR A 292 48.28 -4.40 -14.65
N ALA A 293 48.41 -3.08 -14.41
CA ALA A 293 49.68 -2.35 -14.44
C ALA A 293 49.52 -0.90 -13.94
N GLY A 294 50.54 -0.39 -13.24
CA GLY A 294 50.80 1.05 -13.07
C GLY A 294 50.00 1.74 -11.96
N GLY A 295 50.68 2.08 -10.86
CA GLY A 295 50.13 3.00 -9.86
C GLY A 295 50.62 4.42 -10.08
N ASP A 296 49.92 5.37 -9.45
CA ASP A 296 50.52 6.56 -8.84
C ASP A 296 49.59 7.01 -7.70
N GLU A 297 50.17 7.35 -6.54
CA GLU A 297 49.40 7.93 -5.43
C GLU A 297 49.03 9.38 -5.76
N VAL A 298 47.73 9.70 -5.79
CA VAL A 298 47.27 11.10 -5.81
C VAL A 298 46.33 11.33 -4.63
N SER A 299 46.76 12.21 -3.74
CA SER A 299 46.01 12.62 -2.55
C SER A 299 44.65 13.22 -2.92
N ALA A 300 43.57 12.59 -2.43
CA ALA A 300 42.22 13.11 -2.59
C ALA A 300 41.97 14.30 -1.64
N ALA A 301 42.28 15.51 -2.11
CA ALA A 301 41.85 16.73 -1.44
C ALA A 301 40.31 16.88 -1.55
N ASN A 302 39.64 17.08 -0.42
CA ASN A 302 38.19 17.22 -0.34
C ASN A 302 37.67 18.43 -1.15
N VAL A 303 37.17 18.18 -2.35
CA VAL A 303 36.30 19.11 -3.07
C VAL A 303 34.85 18.74 -2.76
N ARG A 304 34.17 19.57 -1.94
CA ARG A 304 32.70 19.55 -1.86
C ARG A 304 32.14 19.96 -3.22
N ALA A 305 31.75 19.00 -4.04
CA ALA A 305 30.93 19.26 -5.21
C ALA A 305 29.53 19.68 -4.74
N THR A 306 29.22 20.97 -4.81
CA THR A 306 27.83 21.41 -4.91
C THR A 306 27.24 20.80 -6.19
N PRO A 307 26.10 20.09 -6.15
CA PRO A 307 25.54 19.48 -7.35
C PRO A 307 25.24 20.56 -8.40
N THR A 308 25.90 20.46 -9.55
CA THR A 308 25.56 21.28 -10.72
C THR A 308 24.14 20.94 -11.17
N THR A 309 23.36 21.98 -11.42
CA THR A 309 21.97 21.97 -11.88
C THR A 309 21.79 21.21 -13.20
N GLY A 310 21.64 19.88 -13.12
CA GLY A 310 21.48 18.99 -14.28
C GLY A 310 20.07 18.40 -14.48
N ALA A 311 19.36 18.07 -13.40
CA ALA A 311 18.05 17.38 -13.47
C ALA A 311 16.87 18.19 -12.91
N ALA A 312 17.11 19.13 -12.00
CA ALA A 312 16.05 19.97 -11.40
C ALA A 312 15.44 20.99 -12.38
N GLY A 313 16.14 21.33 -13.47
CA GLY A 313 15.72 22.34 -14.44
C GLY A 313 14.50 21.94 -15.29
N ALA A 314 14.17 20.65 -15.41
CA ALA A 314 13.08 20.17 -16.26
C ALA A 314 11.67 20.54 -15.73
N TYR A 315 11.55 20.95 -14.46
CA TYR A 315 10.26 21.20 -13.80
C TYR A 315 10.11 22.61 -13.17
N GLY A 316 11.03 23.55 -13.43
CA GLY A 316 10.86 24.96 -13.04
C GLY A 316 10.82 25.24 -11.52
N LEU A 317 11.62 24.51 -10.73
CA LEU A 317 11.46 24.39 -9.27
C LEU A 317 12.12 25.49 -8.39
N GLU A 318 12.51 26.64 -8.93
CA GLU A 318 13.33 27.63 -8.18
C GLU A 318 12.56 28.65 -7.30
N SER A 319 11.22 28.62 -7.21
CA SER A 319 10.48 29.73 -6.57
C SER A 319 9.24 29.38 -5.72
N ALA A 320 9.30 28.38 -4.83
CA ALA A 320 8.16 28.06 -3.94
C ALA A 320 8.47 27.42 -2.56
N VAL A 321 9.71 27.42 -2.05
CA VAL A 321 10.07 26.68 -0.81
C VAL A 321 10.49 27.57 0.38
N ASP A 322 10.84 28.84 0.15
CA ASP A 322 11.42 29.71 1.20
C ASP A 322 10.40 30.35 2.18
N THR A 323 9.10 30.04 2.09
CA THR A 323 8.07 30.60 2.98
C THR A 323 7.15 29.55 3.60
N VAL A 324 7.73 28.63 4.37
CA VAL A 324 7.04 28.08 5.55
C VAL A 324 7.71 28.69 6.78
N GLY A 325 6.96 29.53 7.50
CA GLY A 325 7.53 30.49 8.45
C GLY A 325 8.37 29.85 9.56
N THR A 326 9.66 30.19 9.59
CA THR A 326 10.51 29.99 10.77
C THR A 326 10.14 31.02 11.83
N SER A 327 9.22 30.68 12.72
CA SER A 327 9.07 31.40 13.99
C SER A 327 10.24 31.02 14.90
N ASP A 328 10.84 32.00 15.58
CA ASP A 328 12.11 31.83 16.30
C ASP A 328 12.07 30.84 17.50
N GLY A 329 10.89 30.33 17.86
CA GLY A 329 10.71 29.25 18.84
C GLY A 329 10.87 27.83 18.29
N ASP A 330 10.61 27.62 16.98
CA ASP A 330 10.50 26.28 16.36
C ASP A 330 11.87 25.64 16.05
N GLY A 331 12.95 26.44 16.10
CA GLY A 331 14.28 26.03 15.68
C GLY A 331 14.85 24.86 16.51
N ALA A 332 14.81 24.96 17.84
CA ALA A 332 15.46 24.02 18.73
C ALA A 332 14.85 22.60 18.66
N GLU A 333 13.52 22.49 18.54
CA GLU A 333 12.82 21.20 18.39
C GLU A 333 13.10 20.50 17.06
N ARG A 334 13.64 21.20 16.06
CA ARG A 334 14.01 20.62 14.76
C ARG A 334 15.51 20.36 14.62
N LEU A 335 16.37 20.96 15.44
CA LEU A 335 17.83 20.84 15.31
C LEU A 335 18.35 19.39 15.49
N TRP A 336 17.74 18.59 16.37
CA TRP A 336 18.17 17.20 16.61
C TRP A 336 17.83 16.24 15.46
N ARG A 337 16.94 16.64 14.52
CA ARG A 337 16.60 15.91 13.29
C ARG A 337 17.61 16.13 12.15
N ARG A 338 18.24 17.31 12.11
CA ARG A 338 19.17 17.72 11.04
C ARG A 338 20.38 16.79 10.80
N PRO A 339 20.99 16.10 11.79
CA PRO A 339 22.15 15.25 11.54
C PRO A 339 21.80 13.86 10.98
N VAL A 340 20.51 13.53 10.82
CA VAL A 340 20.07 12.26 10.21
C VAL A 340 20.22 12.36 8.70
N ARG A 341 21.07 11.49 8.14
CA ARG A 341 21.30 11.38 6.70
C ARG A 341 20.44 10.29 6.10
N ILE A 342 19.76 10.63 5.00
CA ILE A 342 18.79 9.78 4.33
C ILE A 342 19.26 9.51 2.92
N ALA A 343 19.35 8.25 2.52
CA ALA A 343 19.44 7.87 1.12
C ALA A 343 18.03 7.60 0.57
N LEU A 344 17.70 8.10 -0.62
CA LEU A 344 16.36 7.96 -1.20
C LEU A 344 16.38 7.58 -2.68
N THR A 345 15.52 6.63 -3.06
CA THR A 345 15.16 6.36 -4.46
C THR A 345 13.65 6.47 -4.67
N ALA A 346 13.27 6.96 -5.85
CA ALA A 346 11.90 6.94 -6.32
C ALA A 346 11.61 5.78 -7.29
N MET A 347 12.63 4.97 -7.64
CA MET A 347 12.55 3.92 -8.67
C MET A 347 11.93 4.40 -9.99
N HIS A 348 12.35 5.58 -10.46
CA HIS A 348 11.78 6.30 -11.62
C HIS A 348 10.31 6.69 -11.47
N GLY A 349 9.83 6.74 -10.24
CA GLY A 349 8.47 7.13 -9.85
C GLY A 349 8.25 8.62 -9.66
N VAL A 350 6.97 8.97 -9.49
CA VAL A 350 6.51 10.35 -9.33
C VAL A 350 6.62 10.88 -7.89
N GLY A 351 7.06 10.04 -6.94
CA GLY A 351 7.15 10.39 -5.52
C GLY A 351 8.40 11.14 -5.08
N GLY A 352 9.52 11.06 -5.83
CA GLY A 352 10.84 11.51 -5.36
C GLY A 352 10.89 12.97 -4.92
N GLU A 353 10.42 13.89 -5.76
CA GLU A 353 10.40 15.32 -5.49
C GLU A 353 9.56 15.65 -4.24
N LEU A 354 8.36 15.07 -4.13
CA LEU A 354 7.45 15.32 -3.02
C LEU A 354 7.97 14.70 -1.71
N ALA A 355 8.62 13.54 -1.76
CA ALA A 355 9.25 12.93 -0.60
C ALA A 355 10.39 13.78 -0.04
N VAL A 356 11.27 14.30 -0.91
CA VAL A 356 12.34 15.23 -0.51
C VAL A 356 11.75 16.52 0.08
N ARG A 357 10.69 17.07 -0.52
CA ARG A 357 9.99 18.26 0.00
C ARG A 357 9.35 18.00 1.37
N ALA A 358 8.68 16.87 1.56
CA ALA A 358 8.05 16.47 2.82
C ALA A 358 9.09 16.28 3.95
N LEU A 359 10.18 15.56 3.66
CA LEU A 359 11.29 15.36 4.59
C LEU A 359 11.93 16.70 5.03
N ARG A 360 12.20 17.60 4.07
CA ARG A 360 12.75 18.94 4.37
C ARG A 360 11.79 19.78 5.20
N ALA A 361 10.49 19.78 4.88
CA ALA A 361 9.46 20.48 5.65
C ALA A 361 9.27 19.91 7.08
N ALA A 362 9.49 18.60 7.27
CA ALA A 362 9.54 17.92 8.57
C ALA A 362 10.81 18.25 9.41
N GLY A 363 11.84 18.83 8.77
CA GLY A 363 13.10 19.24 9.40
C GLY A 363 14.34 18.40 9.05
N PHE A 364 14.20 17.42 8.15
CA PHE A 364 15.30 16.56 7.70
C PHE A 364 15.96 17.15 6.43
N ALA A 365 17.17 17.69 6.61
CA ALA A 365 17.86 18.46 5.55
C ALA A 365 18.86 17.62 4.73
N ASP A 366 19.49 16.61 5.35
CA ASP A 366 20.53 15.76 4.75
C ASP A 366 19.88 14.57 4.01
N VAL A 367 19.37 14.86 2.80
CA VAL A 367 18.72 13.88 1.92
C VAL A 367 19.49 13.76 0.62
N GLU A 368 20.13 12.62 0.44
CA GLU A 368 20.87 12.22 -0.77
C GLU A 368 20.00 11.29 -1.62
N VAL A 369 20.05 11.45 -2.95
CA VAL A 369 19.16 10.71 -3.87
C VAL A 369 19.94 9.82 -4.83
N VAL A 370 19.38 8.66 -5.16
CA VAL A 370 19.87 7.81 -6.26
C VAL A 370 19.58 8.55 -7.56
N THR A 371 20.58 9.27 -8.07
CA THR A 371 20.43 10.19 -9.21
C THR A 371 19.90 9.45 -10.45
N GLU A 372 20.37 8.22 -10.63
CA GLU A 372 20.01 7.27 -11.69
C GLU A 372 18.57 6.76 -11.60
N GLN A 373 17.83 7.03 -10.52
CA GLN A 373 16.46 6.55 -10.26
C GLN A 373 15.51 7.65 -9.75
N PHE A 374 15.93 8.91 -9.73
CA PHE A 374 15.18 10.00 -9.10
C PHE A 374 14.22 10.73 -10.05
N ALA A 375 14.59 10.88 -11.32
CA ALA A 375 13.71 11.44 -12.34
C ALA A 375 12.64 10.41 -12.73
N ALA A 376 11.42 10.86 -13.03
CA ALA A 376 10.36 9.96 -13.46
C ALA A 376 10.62 9.47 -14.90
N ASP A 377 10.64 8.14 -15.09
CA ASP A 377 10.89 7.48 -16.38
C ASP A 377 9.93 6.28 -16.53
N PRO A 378 9.07 6.26 -17.57
CA PRO A 378 8.07 5.20 -17.75
C PRO A 378 8.65 3.82 -18.08
N ASP A 379 9.91 3.74 -18.52
CA ASP A 379 10.57 2.49 -18.91
C ASP A 379 11.31 1.81 -17.75
N PHE A 380 11.44 2.48 -16.59
CA PHE A 380 12.11 2.00 -15.37
C PHE A 380 13.54 1.45 -15.61
N PRO A 381 14.40 2.13 -16.40
CA PRO A 381 15.55 1.53 -17.11
C PRO A 381 16.64 0.88 -16.25
N THR A 382 16.67 1.10 -14.93
CA THR A 382 17.65 0.51 -14.01
C THR A 382 17.17 -0.76 -13.30
N VAL A 383 15.89 -1.13 -13.42
CA VAL A 383 15.28 -2.25 -12.67
C VAL A 383 14.48 -3.17 -13.59
N ALA A 384 14.58 -4.48 -13.39
CA ALA A 384 13.78 -5.45 -14.16
C ALA A 384 12.29 -5.38 -13.82
N PHE A 385 11.95 -4.93 -12.61
CA PHE A 385 10.58 -4.78 -12.11
C PHE A 385 10.59 -3.68 -11.02
N PRO A 386 9.75 -2.63 -11.11
CA PRO A 386 9.85 -1.48 -10.22
C PRO A 386 9.07 -1.69 -8.90
N ASN A 387 9.39 -2.76 -8.18
CA ASN A 387 8.94 -3.00 -6.81
C ASN A 387 10.17 -3.02 -5.88
N PRO A 388 10.22 -2.21 -4.81
CA PRO A 388 11.37 -2.17 -3.89
C PRO A 388 11.73 -3.49 -3.20
N GLU A 389 10.85 -4.49 -3.24
CA GLU A 389 11.04 -5.82 -2.64
C GLU A 389 11.73 -6.82 -3.58
N GLU A 390 11.87 -6.49 -4.88
CA GLU A 390 12.46 -7.41 -5.86
C GLU A 390 13.99 -7.42 -5.77
N PRO A 391 14.65 -8.59 -5.91
CA PRO A 391 16.10 -8.70 -5.92
C PRO A 391 16.74 -7.77 -6.97
N GLY A 392 17.75 -6.99 -6.56
CA GLY A 392 18.44 -6.02 -7.40
C GLY A 392 17.80 -4.62 -7.44
N ALA A 393 16.53 -4.47 -7.06
CA ALA A 393 15.84 -3.17 -7.18
C ALA A 393 16.43 -2.10 -6.25
N ALA A 394 16.82 -2.50 -5.03
CA ALA A 394 17.37 -1.62 -3.99
C ALA A 394 18.90 -1.46 -4.04
N ASP A 395 19.62 -2.13 -4.94
CA ASP A 395 21.10 -2.19 -4.90
C ASP A 395 21.75 -0.80 -5.02
N LEU A 396 21.27 0.05 -5.93
CA LEU A 396 21.74 1.42 -6.08
C LEU A 396 21.45 2.29 -4.85
N LEU A 397 20.32 2.05 -4.16
CA LEU A 397 19.96 2.72 -2.92
C LEU A 397 20.91 2.32 -1.78
N LEU A 398 21.17 1.02 -1.60
CA LEU A 398 22.06 0.54 -0.54
C LEU A 398 23.52 0.97 -0.79
N ALA A 399 23.98 0.92 -2.05
CA ALA A 399 25.31 1.41 -2.44
C ALA A 399 25.45 2.94 -2.27
N LEU A 400 24.37 3.72 -2.45
CA LEU A 400 24.34 5.13 -2.06
C LEU A 400 24.43 5.28 -0.54
N ALA A 401 23.58 4.56 0.20
CA ALA A 401 23.47 4.65 1.65
C ALA A 401 24.78 4.32 2.37
N GLU A 402 25.50 3.29 1.91
CA GLU A 402 26.85 2.96 2.37
C GLU A 402 27.85 4.08 2.02
N ARG A 403 27.90 4.50 0.75
CA ARG A 403 28.84 5.54 0.26
C ARG A 403 28.73 6.86 1.00
N VAL A 404 27.53 7.29 1.37
CA VAL A 404 27.31 8.57 2.08
C VAL A 404 27.27 8.42 3.59
N GLY A 405 27.28 7.19 4.13
CA GLY A 405 27.09 6.93 5.55
C GLY A 405 25.73 7.41 6.05
N ALA A 406 24.66 6.97 5.37
CA ALA A 406 23.28 7.27 5.78
C ALA A 406 22.89 6.53 7.07
N ASP A 407 21.87 7.04 7.78
CA ASP A 407 21.25 6.34 8.90
C ASP A 407 20.08 5.46 8.46
N VAL A 408 19.46 5.81 7.32
CA VAL A 408 18.29 5.14 6.75
C VAL A 408 18.25 5.29 5.24
N ALA A 409 17.80 4.24 4.57
CA ALA A 409 17.56 4.18 3.14
C ALA A 409 16.05 4.07 2.88
N ILE A 410 15.51 4.83 1.93
CA ILE A 410 14.09 4.87 1.58
C ILE A 410 13.91 4.54 0.10
N ALA A 411 13.06 3.58 -0.21
CA ALA A 411 12.62 3.27 -1.57
C ALA A 411 11.10 3.40 -1.70
N LEU A 412 10.66 4.24 -2.63
CA LEU A 412 9.25 4.35 -3.03
C LEU A 412 9.01 3.57 -4.32
N ASP A 413 7.80 3.03 -4.49
CA ASP A 413 7.36 2.47 -5.77
C ASP A 413 6.89 3.60 -6.74
N PRO A 414 6.65 3.30 -8.03
CA PRO A 414 6.45 4.33 -9.06
C PRO A 414 5.36 5.37 -8.81
N ASP A 415 4.28 5.00 -8.11
CA ASP A 415 3.20 5.91 -7.71
C ASP A 415 3.22 6.28 -6.21
N ALA A 416 4.28 5.88 -5.51
CA ALA A 416 4.59 6.14 -4.10
C ALA A 416 3.45 5.84 -3.12
N ASP A 417 2.70 4.75 -3.38
CA ASP A 417 1.83 4.16 -2.37
C ASP A 417 2.59 3.19 -1.44
N ARG A 418 3.79 2.73 -1.83
CA ARG A 418 4.67 1.87 -1.03
C ARG A 418 5.91 2.61 -0.50
N CYS A 419 6.44 2.12 0.62
CA CYS A 419 7.72 2.57 1.18
C CYS A 419 8.49 1.40 1.79
N ALA A 420 9.55 0.94 1.11
CA ALA A 420 10.53 0.03 1.70
C ALA A 420 11.63 0.81 2.41
N VAL A 421 12.17 0.21 3.47
CA VAL A 421 13.13 0.83 4.38
C VAL A 421 14.38 -0.01 4.44
N GLY A 422 15.54 0.59 4.21
CA GLY A 422 16.86 0.02 4.49
C GLY A 422 17.47 0.62 5.74
N VAL A 423 18.21 -0.18 6.51
CA VAL A 423 18.93 0.26 7.71
C VAL A 423 20.34 -0.35 7.77
N PRO A 424 21.30 0.29 8.46
CA PRO A 424 22.54 -0.37 8.87
C PRO A 424 22.21 -1.52 9.82
N GLY A 425 22.47 -2.76 9.40
CA GLY A 425 22.34 -3.96 10.22
C GLY A 425 23.67 -4.47 10.75
N ARG A 426 23.61 -5.44 11.67
CA ARG A 426 24.81 -6.03 12.33
C ARG A 426 25.84 -6.66 11.36
N GLY A 427 25.43 -7.00 10.12
CA GLY A 427 26.28 -7.56 9.06
C GLY A 427 26.46 -6.67 7.83
N GLY A 428 26.13 -5.38 7.91
CA GLY A 428 26.03 -4.46 6.77
C GLY A 428 24.61 -3.98 6.52
N TRP A 429 24.40 -3.22 5.43
CA TRP A 429 23.08 -2.72 5.07
C TRP A 429 22.10 -3.85 4.74
N ARG A 430 20.85 -3.72 5.23
CA ARG A 430 19.75 -4.62 4.88
C ARG A 430 18.46 -3.84 4.64
N MET A 431 17.60 -4.38 3.77
CA MET A 431 16.19 -3.98 3.74
C MET A 431 15.44 -4.62 4.92
N LEU A 432 14.51 -3.89 5.52
CA LEU A 432 13.52 -4.40 6.46
C LEU A 432 12.41 -5.14 5.69
N ARG A 433 11.85 -6.21 6.27
CA ARG A 433 10.58 -6.75 5.76
C ARG A 433 9.45 -5.73 6.04
N GLY A 434 8.39 -5.70 5.23
CA GLY A 434 7.27 -4.79 5.48
C GLY A 434 6.55 -5.06 6.81
N ASP A 435 6.59 -6.30 7.34
CA ASP A 435 6.18 -6.61 8.72
C ASP A 435 7.08 -5.99 9.80
N GLU A 436 8.39 -5.88 9.56
CA GLU A 436 9.34 -5.25 10.50
C GLU A 436 9.11 -3.73 10.54
N THR A 437 9.06 -3.06 9.38
CA THR A 437 8.63 -1.66 9.28
C THR A 437 7.21 -1.47 9.85
N GLY A 438 6.35 -2.46 9.59
CA GLY A 438 4.96 -2.54 10.01
C GLY A 438 4.78 -2.42 11.52
N VAL A 439 5.44 -3.28 12.29
CA VAL A 439 5.40 -3.24 13.76
C VAL A 439 6.07 -2.00 14.33
N LEU A 440 7.21 -1.59 13.77
CA LEU A 440 7.96 -0.41 14.22
C LEU A 440 7.12 0.87 14.13
N LEU A 441 6.47 1.11 13.00
CA LEU A 441 5.55 2.24 12.83
C LEU A 441 4.26 2.08 13.67
N GLY A 442 3.80 0.85 13.89
CA GLY A 442 2.64 0.57 14.74
C GLY A 442 2.85 1.00 16.20
N ASP A 443 3.92 0.50 16.83
CA ASP A 443 4.31 0.91 18.20
C ASP A 443 4.62 2.41 18.26
N TYR A 444 5.27 2.95 17.21
CA TYR A 444 5.60 4.36 17.11
C TYR A 444 4.36 5.27 17.14
N VAL A 445 3.33 4.98 16.33
CA VAL A 445 2.06 5.73 16.33
C VAL A 445 1.31 5.56 17.66
N LEU A 446 1.37 4.37 18.27
CA LEU A 446 0.69 4.10 19.53
C LEU A 446 1.22 4.90 20.73
N ARG A 447 2.44 5.43 20.67
CA ARG A 447 3.03 6.30 21.72
C ARG A 447 2.23 7.57 22.02
N THR A 448 1.52 8.14 21.04
CA THR A 448 0.66 9.34 21.24
C THR A 448 -0.81 9.08 20.96
N ALA A 449 -1.18 7.86 20.55
CA ALA A 449 -2.55 7.49 20.31
C ALA A 449 -3.38 7.49 21.61
N ALA A 450 -4.68 7.76 21.49
CA ALA A 450 -5.59 7.62 22.62
C ALA A 450 -5.73 6.14 23.04
N PRO A 451 -5.95 5.84 24.35
CA PRO A 451 -6.26 4.48 24.80
C PRO A 451 -7.42 3.87 24.01
N GLY A 452 -7.30 2.61 23.62
CA GLY A 452 -8.30 1.95 22.77
C GLY A 452 -8.31 2.43 21.32
N ALA A 453 -7.31 3.17 20.84
CA ALA A 453 -7.04 3.33 19.40
C ALA A 453 -6.94 1.97 18.69
N LEU A 454 -7.26 1.92 17.41
CA LEU A 454 -7.22 0.70 16.60
C LEU A 454 -6.02 0.74 15.65
N VAL A 455 -5.27 -0.36 15.60
CA VAL A 455 -4.32 -0.64 14.52
C VAL A 455 -4.72 -1.91 13.77
N ALA A 456 -4.33 -2.02 12.49
CA ALA A 456 -4.76 -3.14 11.65
C ALA A 456 -3.67 -3.69 10.72
N THR A 457 -3.74 -5.00 10.46
CA THR A 457 -2.92 -5.69 9.45
C THR A 457 -3.77 -6.67 8.64
N THR A 458 -3.18 -7.32 7.64
CA THR A 458 -3.88 -8.30 6.81
C THR A 458 -3.69 -9.73 7.31
N ILE A 459 -4.59 -10.65 6.91
CA ILE A 459 -4.48 -12.10 7.17
C ILE A 459 -3.16 -12.75 6.73
N VAL A 460 -2.40 -12.10 5.84
CA VAL A 460 -1.09 -12.59 5.34
C VAL A 460 0.11 -11.89 5.98
N SER A 461 -0.14 -10.88 6.84
CA SER A 461 0.89 -10.17 7.59
C SER A 461 1.22 -10.87 8.91
N SER A 462 2.38 -10.53 9.49
CA SER A 462 2.82 -11.07 10.77
C SER A 462 1.83 -10.79 11.90
N ARG A 463 1.64 -11.80 12.76
CA ARG A 463 0.87 -11.70 14.01
C ARG A 463 1.56 -10.86 15.09
N LEU A 464 2.78 -10.36 14.90
CA LEU A 464 3.49 -9.59 15.93
C LEU A 464 2.71 -8.33 16.38
N LEU A 465 2.05 -7.60 15.47
CA LEU A 465 1.25 -6.43 15.86
C LEU A 465 0.01 -6.80 16.68
N SER A 466 -0.54 -8.02 16.53
CA SER A 466 -1.69 -8.48 17.32
C SER A 466 -1.34 -8.75 18.78
N LYS A 467 -0.07 -9.03 19.08
CA LYS A 467 0.48 -9.12 20.44
C LYS A 467 0.86 -7.74 20.99
N LEU A 468 1.56 -6.94 20.18
CA LEU A 468 2.07 -5.64 20.61
C LEU A 468 0.95 -4.64 20.93
N ALA A 469 -0.07 -4.51 20.07
CA ALA A 469 -1.08 -3.47 20.25
C ALA A 469 -1.85 -3.58 21.58
N PRO A 470 -2.36 -4.77 22.01
CA PRO A 470 -2.93 -4.94 23.35
C PRO A 470 -1.96 -4.62 24.49
N ALA A 471 -0.67 -4.99 24.35
CA ALA A 471 0.36 -4.66 25.34
C ALA A 471 0.68 -3.16 25.45
N ARG A 472 0.26 -2.35 24.47
CA ARG A 472 0.27 -0.88 24.50
C ARG A 472 -1.10 -0.25 24.80
N GLY A 473 -2.10 -1.04 25.20
CA GLY A 473 -3.45 -0.55 25.52
C GLY A 473 -4.32 -0.20 24.30
N ALA A 474 -3.94 -0.70 23.11
CA ALA A 474 -4.65 -0.49 21.86
C ALA A 474 -5.42 -1.74 21.41
N ARG A 475 -6.41 -1.54 20.53
CA ARG A 475 -7.13 -2.61 19.83
C ARG A 475 -6.37 -3.00 18.57
N TYR A 476 -6.52 -4.26 18.18
CA TYR A 476 -6.03 -4.82 16.92
C TYR A 476 -7.20 -5.32 16.06
N ALA A 477 -7.07 -5.21 14.74
CA ALA A 477 -7.95 -5.88 13.78
C ALA A 477 -7.14 -6.53 12.65
N GLU A 478 -7.50 -7.75 12.28
CA GLU A 478 -7.03 -8.42 11.07
C GLU A 478 -8.07 -8.24 9.95
N THR A 479 -7.63 -7.94 8.73
CA THR A 479 -8.51 -7.81 7.55
C THR A 479 -8.06 -8.70 6.39
N LEU A 480 -8.91 -8.86 5.38
CA LEU A 480 -8.49 -9.47 4.10
C LEU A 480 -7.33 -8.66 3.46
N THR A 481 -6.51 -9.33 2.63
CA THR A 481 -5.42 -8.68 1.88
C THR A 481 -5.94 -7.56 0.98
N GLY A 482 -5.23 -6.43 0.95
CA GLY A 482 -5.52 -5.28 0.11
C GLY A 482 -6.15 -4.13 0.88
N PHE A 483 -5.56 -2.95 0.71
CA PHE A 483 -5.87 -1.75 1.50
C PHE A 483 -7.32 -1.27 1.51
N LYS A 484 -8.12 -1.68 0.52
CA LYS A 484 -9.58 -1.46 0.49
C LYS A 484 -10.29 -2.00 1.76
N TRP A 485 -9.72 -3.02 2.42
CA TRP A 485 -10.22 -3.56 3.68
C TRP A 485 -9.59 -2.91 4.91
N LEU A 486 -8.27 -2.65 4.89
CA LEU A 486 -7.54 -2.02 6.00
C LEU A 486 -8.08 -0.63 6.35
N ALA A 487 -8.36 0.20 5.35
CA ALA A 487 -8.97 1.53 5.52
C ALA A 487 -10.38 1.48 6.17
N ARG A 488 -10.96 0.29 6.31
CA ARG A 488 -12.29 0.00 6.88
C ARG A 488 -12.23 -1.01 8.04
N ALA A 489 -11.06 -1.19 8.66
CA ALA A 489 -10.85 -2.18 9.73
C ALA A 489 -11.81 -1.97 10.93
N GLY A 490 -12.03 -0.70 11.32
CA GLY A 490 -13.01 -0.29 12.32
C GLY A 490 -12.82 1.16 12.79
N ASP A 491 -13.69 1.61 13.68
CA ASP A 491 -13.62 2.97 14.25
C ASP A 491 -12.39 3.16 15.16
N GLY A 492 -11.85 4.38 15.14
CA GLY A 492 -10.64 4.75 15.87
C GLY A 492 -9.35 4.20 15.25
N LEU A 493 -9.35 3.81 13.97
CA LEU A 493 -8.15 3.42 13.24
C LEU A 493 -7.13 4.57 13.22
N VAL A 494 -5.92 4.32 13.72
CA VAL A 494 -4.80 5.28 13.72
C VAL A 494 -3.63 4.82 12.85
N TYR A 495 -3.50 3.53 12.58
CA TYR A 495 -2.45 2.98 11.72
C TYR A 495 -2.88 1.66 11.09
N ALA A 496 -2.48 1.43 9.84
CA ALA A 496 -2.63 0.13 9.18
C ALA A 496 -1.45 -0.19 8.25
N TYR A 497 -1.14 -1.48 8.08
CA TYR A 497 -0.15 -1.91 7.08
C TYR A 497 -0.48 -3.27 6.44
N GLU A 498 0.11 -3.53 5.27
CA GLU A 498 0.18 -4.85 4.63
C GLU A 498 1.65 -5.27 4.45
N GLU A 499 1.94 -6.57 4.47
CA GLU A 499 3.33 -7.07 4.51
C GLU A 499 4.17 -6.64 3.29
N ALA A 500 3.50 -6.45 2.15
CA ALA A 500 4.06 -5.93 0.92
C ALA A 500 4.25 -4.39 0.96
N ILE A 501 4.96 -3.90 1.99
CA ILE A 501 5.48 -2.53 2.20
C ILE A 501 4.47 -1.38 2.03
N GLY A 502 3.18 -1.67 2.25
CA GLY A 502 2.10 -0.69 2.18
C GLY A 502 1.71 -0.19 3.57
N HIS A 503 1.84 1.11 3.82
CA HIS A 503 1.62 1.71 5.15
C HIS A 503 0.64 2.89 5.07
N CYS A 504 -0.33 2.95 5.99
CA CYS A 504 -1.23 4.07 6.20
C CYS A 504 -0.98 4.64 7.60
N VAL A 505 -0.13 5.66 7.64
CA VAL A 505 0.33 6.33 8.88
C VAL A 505 -0.67 7.36 9.41
N ASP A 506 -1.53 7.89 8.53
CA ASP A 506 -2.51 8.91 8.87
C ASP A 506 -3.85 8.63 8.18
N PRO A 507 -4.66 7.68 8.68
CA PRO A 507 -5.99 7.35 8.13
C PRO A 507 -7.03 8.49 8.26
N ALA A 508 -6.69 9.57 8.98
CA ALA A 508 -7.46 10.80 8.98
C ALA A 508 -7.10 11.72 7.81
N ALA A 509 -5.81 11.73 7.41
CA ALA A 509 -5.24 12.26 6.16
C ALA A 509 -5.66 11.50 4.89
N VAL A 510 -5.26 10.23 4.79
CA VAL A 510 -5.28 9.40 3.57
C VAL A 510 -5.80 8.00 3.92
N ARG A 511 -6.91 7.57 3.30
CA ARG A 511 -7.53 6.24 3.52
C ARG A 511 -7.06 5.18 2.50
N ASP A 512 -5.77 5.22 2.23
CA ASP A 512 -5.01 4.26 1.44
C ASP A 512 -3.57 4.24 1.98
N LYS A 513 -2.68 3.51 1.31
CA LYS A 513 -1.25 3.59 1.60
C LYS A 513 -0.67 4.93 1.15
N ASP A 514 0.33 5.38 1.90
CA ASP A 514 1.07 6.60 1.62
C ASP A 514 2.56 6.37 1.95
N GLY A 515 3.35 6.12 0.91
CA GLY A 515 4.79 5.89 1.04
C GLY A 515 5.57 7.13 1.49
N ILE A 516 5.06 8.33 1.20
CA ILE A 516 5.72 9.59 1.57
C ILE A 516 5.49 9.91 3.05
N SER A 517 4.27 9.73 3.55
CA SER A 517 3.96 9.78 4.98
C SER A 517 4.71 8.70 5.77
N ALA A 518 4.82 7.49 5.21
CA ALA A 518 5.62 6.41 5.81
C ALA A 518 7.11 6.76 5.90
N ALA A 519 7.70 7.29 4.83
CA ALA A 519 9.10 7.73 4.82
C ALA A 519 9.36 8.79 5.91
N VAL A 520 8.53 9.82 6.02
CA VAL A 520 8.67 10.86 7.05
C VAL A 520 8.55 10.29 8.48
N ALA A 521 7.63 9.35 8.71
CA ALA A 521 7.44 8.71 10.01
C ALA A 521 8.61 7.79 10.40
N VAL A 522 9.12 6.99 9.47
CA VAL A 522 10.29 6.11 9.67
C VAL A 522 11.53 6.94 9.95
N VAL A 523 11.74 8.03 9.21
CA VAL A 523 12.89 8.91 9.41
C VAL A 523 12.84 9.58 10.79
N ASP A 524 11.68 10.03 11.29
CA ASP A 524 11.58 10.55 12.67
C ASP A 524 11.77 9.45 13.74
N LEU A 525 11.33 8.22 13.48
CA LEU A 525 11.62 7.07 14.35
C LEU A 525 13.14 6.83 14.43
N VAL A 526 13.83 6.70 13.29
CA VAL A 526 15.29 6.50 13.23
C VAL A 526 16.03 7.65 13.91
N ALA A 527 15.59 8.90 13.69
CA ALA A 527 16.14 10.07 14.39
C ALA A 527 16.04 9.94 15.91
N ARG A 528 14.89 9.48 16.43
CA ARG A 528 14.65 9.32 17.88
C ARG A 528 15.48 8.19 18.47
N LEU A 529 15.63 7.08 17.74
CA LEU A 529 16.49 5.96 18.14
C LEU A 529 17.96 6.39 18.18
N ARG A 530 18.46 7.08 17.15
CA ARG A 530 19.81 7.65 17.13
C ARG A 530 20.04 8.64 18.27
N ALA A 531 19.08 9.50 18.56
CA ALA A 531 19.15 10.42 19.71
C ALA A 531 19.19 9.71 21.08
N ALA A 532 18.62 8.50 21.16
CA ALA A 532 18.68 7.62 22.33
C ALA A 532 19.90 6.67 22.33
N GLY A 533 20.77 6.73 21.31
CA GLY A 533 21.91 5.81 21.18
C GLY A 533 21.52 4.37 20.81
N ARG A 534 20.35 4.16 20.20
CA ARG A 534 19.80 2.87 19.79
C ARG A 534 19.74 2.72 18.27
N SER A 535 19.82 1.49 17.78
CA SER A 535 19.51 1.12 16.40
C SER A 535 18.08 0.59 16.23
N VAL A 536 17.65 0.40 14.98
CA VAL A 536 16.39 -0.29 14.66
C VAL A 536 16.45 -1.77 15.04
N ASP A 537 17.59 -2.44 14.81
CA ASP A 537 17.78 -3.84 15.18
C ASP A 537 17.62 -4.04 16.70
N ASP A 538 18.07 -3.11 17.55
CA ASP A 538 17.89 -3.22 19.00
C ASP A 538 16.41 -3.15 19.42
N VAL A 539 15.56 -2.44 18.69
CA VAL A 539 14.11 -2.37 18.96
C VAL A 539 13.40 -3.63 18.46
N LEU A 540 13.83 -4.19 17.33
CA LEU A 540 13.35 -5.48 16.85
C LEU A 540 13.80 -6.63 17.77
N ASP A 541 14.95 -6.51 18.43
CA ASP A 541 15.42 -7.42 19.47
C ASP A 541 14.57 -7.28 20.75
N ASP A 542 14.21 -6.06 21.19
CA ASP A 542 13.26 -5.85 22.31
C ASP A 542 11.91 -6.55 22.03
N TYR A 543 11.32 -6.35 20.84
CA TYR A 543 10.05 -6.99 20.47
C TYR A 543 10.16 -8.52 20.41
N ALA A 544 11.31 -9.05 19.95
CA ALA A 544 11.55 -10.48 19.92
C ALA A 544 11.71 -11.07 21.33
N VAL A 545 12.24 -10.32 22.29
CA VAL A 545 12.26 -10.69 23.71
C VAL A 545 10.86 -10.63 24.33
N GLU A 546 10.11 -9.54 24.10
CA GLU A 546 8.80 -9.31 24.74
C GLU A 546 7.70 -10.25 24.19
N PHE A 547 7.69 -10.49 22.89
CA PHE A 547 6.60 -11.19 22.18
C PHE A 547 7.02 -12.51 21.52
N GLY A 548 8.30 -12.88 21.61
CA GLY A 548 8.97 -13.96 20.88
C GLY A 548 9.37 -13.57 19.45
N VAL A 549 10.25 -14.36 18.84
CA VAL A 549 10.67 -14.18 17.45
C VAL A 549 9.49 -14.49 16.53
N HIS A 550 9.13 -13.51 15.69
CA HIS A 550 8.23 -13.68 14.54
C HIS A 550 9.08 -13.60 13.26
N ALA A 551 9.46 -14.75 12.70
CA ALA A 551 10.18 -14.84 11.44
C ALA A 551 9.18 -15.13 10.31
N GLY A 552 9.34 -14.50 9.15
CA GLY A 552 8.37 -14.59 8.07
C GLY A 552 8.97 -14.55 6.68
N ALA A 553 8.27 -15.15 5.72
CA ALA A 553 8.69 -15.24 4.32
C ALA A 553 7.50 -15.46 3.38
N GLN A 554 7.73 -15.27 2.08
CA GLN A 554 6.79 -15.64 1.02
C GLN A 554 7.40 -16.70 0.09
N VAL A 555 6.56 -17.57 -0.44
CA VAL A 555 6.81 -18.43 -1.61
C VAL A 555 5.75 -18.10 -2.67
N SER A 556 6.17 -17.97 -3.92
CA SER A 556 5.27 -17.69 -5.05
C SER A 556 5.54 -18.66 -6.18
N LEU A 557 4.77 -19.73 -6.23
CA LEU A 557 4.88 -20.76 -7.26
C LEU A 557 4.29 -20.21 -8.56
N ARG A 558 5.04 -20.29 -9.66
CA ARG A 558 4.52 -20.09 -11.01
C ARG A 558 4.14 -21.45 -11.58
N LEU A 559 2.88 -21.58 -11.99
CA LEU A 559 2.30 -22.82 -12.54
C LEU A 559 2.03 -22.62 -14.04
N ALA A 560 1.81 -23.70 -14.79
CA ALA A 560 1.61 -23.62 -16.24
C ALA A 560 0.26 -23.01 -16.63
N GLY A 561 -0.74 -23.04 -15.72
CA GLY A 561 -2.02 -22.39 -15.94
C GLY A 561 -2.80 -22.09 -14.64
N ALA A 562 -3.77 -21.18 -14.72
CA ALA A 562 -4.59 -20.80 -13.56
C ALA A 562 -5.39 -21.99 -12.99
N THR A 563 -5.80 -22.93 -13.85
CA THR A 563 -6.47 -24.19 -13.46
C THR A 563 -5.63 -25.02 -12.50
N GLU A 564 -4.30 -25.02 -12.64
CA GLU A 564 -3.39 -25.78 -11.76
C GLU A 564 -3.31 -25.15 -10.37
N ALA A 565 -3.23 -23.81 -10.29
CA ALA A 565 -3.31 -23.08 -9.01
C ALA A 565 -4.62 -23.43 -8.27
N THR A 566 -5.75 -23.40 -8.98
CA THR A 566 -7.04 -23.80 -8.42
C THR A 566 -7.06 -25.27 -7.99
N ALA A 567 -6.44 -26.18 -8.77
CA ALA A 567 -6.37 -27.60 -8.45
C ALA A 567 -5.52 -27.88 -7.18
N VAL A 568 -4.40 -27.20 -6.99
CA VAL A 568 -3.57 -27.31 -5.77
C VAL A 568 -4.35 -26.85 -4.54
N VAL A 569 -5.04 -25.70 -4.61
CA VAL A 569 -5.88 -25.20 -3.51
C VAL A 569 -7.07 -26.14 -3.26
N ALA A 570 -7.70 -26.69 -4.30
CA ALA A 570 -8.78 -27.66 -4.16
C ALA A 570 -8.31 -28.94 -3.47
N ARG A 571 -7.13 -29.46 -3.82
CA ARG A 571 -6.49 -30.62 -3.17
C ARG A 571 -6.21 -30.35 -1.69
N LEU A 572 -5.60 -29.20 -1.37
CA LEU A 572 -5.35 -28.78 0.03
C LEU A 572 -6.64 -28.57 0.84
N ARG A 573 -7.77 -28.31 0.18
CA ARG A 573 -9.09 -28.15 0.81
C ARG A 573 -9.82 -29.49 1.00
N SER A 574 -9.63 -30.46 0.10
CA SER A 574 -10.22 -31.80 0.22
C SER A 574 -9.41 -32.75 1.11
N GLU A 575 -8.09 -32.61 1.08
CA GLU A 575 -7.11 -33.42 1.80
C GLU A 575 -6.14 -32.49 2.55
N PRO A 576 -6.61 -31.75 3.58
CA PRO A 576 -5.76 -30.83 4.32
C PRO A 576 -4.65 -31.60 5.05
N PRO A 577 -3.38 -31.13 5.00
CA PRO A 577 -2.32 -31.68 5.82
C PRO A 577 -2.66 -31.58 7.30
N THR A 578 -2.38 -32.64 8.05
CA THR A 578 -2.41 -32.64 9.53
C THR A 578 -1.08 -32.26 10.16
N GLU A 579 -0.01 -32.19 9.35
CA GLU A 579 1.36 -31.87 9.76
C GLU A 579 2.05 -31.09 8.64
N ILE A 580 2.81 -30.05 8.98
CA ILE A 580 3.65 -29.29 8.06
C ILE A 580 5.02 -29.09 8.71
N ALA A 581 6.09 -29.50 8.01
CA ALA A 581 7.47 -29.35 8.48
C ALA A 581 7.76 -29.96 9.88
N GLY A 582 7.08 -31.05 10.25
CA GLY A 582 7.21 -31.70 11.56
C GLY A 582 6.26 -31.16 12.66
N GLU A 583 5.51 -30.09 12.37
CA GLU A 583 4.58 -29.46 13.30
C GLU A 583 3.14 -29.90 12.99
N PRO A 584 2.36 -30.39 13.98
CA PRO A 584 0.93 -30.63 13.81
C PRO A 584 0.17 -29.34 13.50
N VAL A 585 -0.73 -29.37 12.51
CA VAL A 585 -1.50 -28.19 12.08
C VAL A 585 -3.00 -28.45 12.03
N THR A 586 -3.76 -27.40 12.30
CA THR A 586 -5.19 -27.30 11.98
C THR A 586 -5.38 -26.50 10.69
N SER A 587 -6.48 -26.73 9.97
CA SER A 587 -6.79 -26.02 8.72
C SER A 587 -8.10 -25.24 8.82
N THR A 588 -8.10 -23.98 8.35
CA THR A 588 -9.29 -23.14 8.20
C THR A 588 -9.49 -22.74 6.74
N ASP A 589 -10.62 -23.11 6.15
CA ASP A 589 -11.02 -22.67 4.81
C ASP A 589 -11.82 -21.36 4.89
N LEU A 590 -11.23 -20.26 4.43
CA LEU A 590 -11.88 -18.95 4.44
C LEU A 590 -13.07 -18.86 3.48
N LEU A 591 -13.31 -19.84 2.59
CA LEU A 591 -14.58 -19.91 1.83
C LEU A 591 -15.78 -20.36 2.67
N GLN A 592 -15.58 -21.02 3.82
CA GLN A 592 -16.65 -21.45 4.72
C GLN A 592 -16.93 -20.45 5.84
N VAL A 593 -16.00 -19.54 6.12
CA VAL A 593 -16.15 -18.49 7.13
C VAL A 593 -17.29 -17.54 6.75
N ARG A 594 -18.12 -17.18 7.73
CA ARG A 594 -19.22 -16.20 7.56
C ARG A 594 -18.70 -14.77 7.74
N GLY A 595 -19.35 -13.82 7.08
CA GLY A 595 -19.05 -12.39 7.24
C GLY A 595 -17.82 -11.90 6.48
N ARG A 596 -17.23 -10.78 6.95
CA ARG A 596 -16.26 -9.96 6.21
C ARG A 596 -14.89 -10.60 5.92
N MET A 597 -14.58 -11.75 6.52
CA MET A 597 -13.32 -12.48 6.34
C MET A 597 -13.40 -13.61 5.30
N ARG A 598 -14.54 -13.72 4.59
CA ARG A 598 -14.72 -14.75 3.58
C ARG A 598 -13.90 -14.46 2.32
N THR A 599 -12.98 -15.36 1.95
CA THR A 599 -12.15 -15.23 0.74
C THR A 599 -11.64 -16.61 0.29
N ASP A 600 -11.12 -16.72 -0.94
CA ASP A 600 -10.49 -17.97 -1.39
C ASP A 600 -9.04 -18.04 -0.89
N ALA A 601 -8.88 -18.55 0.33
CA ALA A 601 -7.61 -18.86 0.95
C ALA A 601 -7.78 -19.95 2.01
N LEU A 602 -6.70 -20.68 2.27
CA LEU A 602 -6.58 -21.64 3.36
C LEU A 602 -5.56 -21.11 4.37
N ILE A 603 -5.87 -21.21 5.65
CA ILE A 603 -4.91 -20.97 6.74
C ILE A 603 -4.60 -22.29 7.41
N PHE A 604 -3.32 -22.61 7.59
CA PHE A 604 -2.83 -23.72 8.39
C PHE A 604 -2.11 -23.17 9.62
N GLU A 605 -2.51 -23.58 10.82
CA GLU A 605 -1.95 -23.06 12.09
C GLU A 605 -1.56 -24.21 13.03
N GLY A 606 -0.33 -24.13 13.55
CA GLY A 606 0.19 -24.94 14.66
C GLY A 606 0.64 -24.04 15.82
N ASP A 607 1.28 -24.59 16.85
CA ASP A 607 1.72 -23.82 18.02
C ASP A 607 2.89 -22.88 17.66
N ALA A 608 3.77 -23.32 16.76
CA ALA A 608 4.96 -22.59 16.35
C ALA A 608 4.94 -22.08 14.89
N LEU A 609 3.83 -22.23 14.15
CA LEU A 609 3.72 -21.76 12.76
C LEU A 609 2.32 -21.29 12.32
N ARG A 610 2.32 -20.44 11.28
CA ARG A 610 1.16 -20.08 10.46
C ARG A 610 1.56 -20.11 8.98
N LEU A 611 0.76 -20.77 8.15
CA LEU A 611 0.88 -20.77 6.69
C LEU A 611 -0.45 -20.31 6.09
N VAL A 612 -0.43 -19.29 5.24
CA VAL A 612 -1.60 -18.86 4.46
C VAL A 612 -1.37 -19.14 2.98
N VAL A 613 -2.22 -19.97 2.38
CA VAL A 613 -2.16 -20.34 0.96
C VAL A 613 -3.34 -19.70 0.23
N ARG A 614 -3.06 -18.99 -0.87
CA ARG A 614 -4.09 -18.41 -1.73
C ARG A 614 -3.71 -18.44 -3.22
N PRO A 615 -4.67 -18.65 -4.14
CA PRO A 615 -4.42 -18.46 -5.55
C PRO A 615 -4.26 -16.97 -5.90
N SER A 616 -3.53 -16.68 -6.97
CA SER A 616 -3.55 -15.38 -7.62
C SER A 616 -4.80 -15.29 -8.52
N GLY A 617 -5.52 -14.17 -8.43
CA GLY A 617 -6.74 -13.97 -9.22
C GLY A 617 -6.49 -13.53 -10.66
N THR A 618 -5.26 -13.13 -11.01
CA THR A 618 -4.89 -12.52 -12.30
C THR A 618 -3.73 -13.21 -13.01
N GLU A 619 -3.08 -14.18 -12.36
CA GLU A 619 -1.88 -14.86 -12.87
C GLU A 619 -1.93 -16.36 -12.52
N PRO A 620 -1.27 -17.25 -13.27
CA PRO A 620 -1.14 -18.66 -12.90
C PRO A 620 -0.10 -18.83 -11.78
N LYS A 621 -0.41 -18.30 -10.59
CA LYS A 621 0.46 -18.35 -9.41
C LYS A 621 -0.29 -18.80 -8.16
N LEU A 622 0.40 -19.57 -7.32
CA LEU A 622 0.02 -19.83 -5.93
C LEU A 622 0.90 -18.97 -5.03
N LYS A 623 0.32 -18.27 -4.05
CA LYS A 623 1.07 -17.53 -3.04
C LYS A 623 0.91 -18.18 -1.67
N CYS A 624 2.05 -18.47 -1.05
CA CYS A 624 2.16 -19.00 0.30
C CYS A 624 2.87 -17.98 1.18
N TYR A 625 2.23 -17.58 2.27
CA TYR A 625 2.76 -16.64 3.26
C TYR A 625 3.07 -17.41 4.53
N LEU A 626 4.29 -17.26 5.01
CA LEU A 626 4.92 -18.10 6.01
C LEU A 626 5.23 -17.25 7.25
N GLU A 627 4.80 -17.70 8.42
CA GLU A 627 5.22 -17.14 9.70
C GLU A 627 5.59 -18.28 10.67
N THR A 628 6.71 -18.14 11.37
CA THR A 628 7.09 -18.98 12.50
C THR A 628 7.20 -18.16 13.76
N PHE A 629 6.80 -18.78 14.87
CA PHE A 629 6.86 -18.22 16.21
C PHE A 629 7.86 -19.04 17.04
N GLU A 630 8.75 -18.35 17.78
CA GLU A 630 9.64 -18.97 18.76
C GLU A 630 9.71 -18.08 20.02
N PRO A 631 9.30 -18.57 21.21
CA PRO A 631 9.42 -17.82 22.47
C PRO A 631 10.87 -17.48 22.82
N VAL A 632 11.07 -16.34 23.50
CA VAL A 632 12.38 -15.92 24.03
C VAL A 632 12.24 -15.74 25.55
N PRO A 633 12.46 -16.80 26.36
CA PRO A 633 12.25 -16.73 27.81
C PRO A 633 13.34 -15.96 28.55
N ASP A 634 14.49 -15.71 27.89
CA ASP A 634 15.63 -14.94 28.38
C ASP A 634 16.28 -14.23 27.17
N PRO A 635 16.57 -12.91 27.23
CA PRO A 635 17.36 -12.21 26.22
C PRO A 635 18.64 -12.94 25.77
N ALA A 636 19.31 -13.68 26.66
CA ALA A 636 20.50 -14.45 26.32
C ALA A 636 20.24 -15.59 25.31
N GLN A 637 18.98 -16.01 25.14
CA GLN A 637 18.56 -17.07 24.21
C GLN A 637 18.06 -16.53 22.86
N LEU A 638 17.99 -15.21 22.66
CA LEU A 638 17.44 -14.60 21.45
C LEU A 638 18.09 -15.11 20.15
N ALA A 639 19.42 -15.28 20.13
CA ALA A 639 20.13 -15.82 18.98
C ALA A 639 19.73 -17.27 18.65
N THR A 640 19.56 -18.10 19.68
CA THR A 640 19.10 -19.49 19.54
C THR A 640 17.65 -19.54 19.04
N ALA A 641 16.78 -18.69 19.57
CA ALA A 641 15.38 -18.60 19.15
C ALA A 641 15.26 -18.13 17.68
N ARG A 642 16.07 -17.15 17.25
CA ARG A 642 16.14 -16.73 15.84
C ARG A 642 16.55 -17.89 14.94
N ALA A 643 17.60 -18.63 15.28
CA ALA A 643 18.06 -19.79 14.52
C ALA A 643 17.00 -20.91 14.43
N ALA A 644 16.28 -21.19 15.52
CA ALA A 644 15.19 -22.17 15.54
C ALA A 644 14.00 -21.73 14.67
N ALA A 645 13.60 -20.45 14.74
CA ALA A 645 12.55 -19.88 13.92
C ALA A 645 12.90 -19.93 12.42
N GLU A 646 14.15 -19.59 12.06
CA GLU A 646 14.67 -19.66 10.68
C GLU A 646 14.72 -21.11 10.15
N GLN A 647 15.17 -22.07 10.96
CA GLN A 647 15.18 -23.49 10.59
C GLN A 647 13.76 -24.01 10.34
N ARG A 648 12.79 -23.67 11.20
CA ARG A 648 11.37 -24.02 10.99
C ARG A 648 10.82 -23.36 9.72
N LEU A 649 11.14 -22.08 9.49
CA LEU A 649 10.70 -21.33 8.31
C LEU A 649 11.23 -21.93 7.00
N ALA A 650 12.47 -22.44 7.00
CA ALA A 650 13.03 -23.18 5.87
C ALA A 650 12.26 -24.48 5.59
N GLY A 651 11.87 -25.24 6.63
CA GLY A 651 11.04 -26.44 6.49
C GLY A 651 9.67 -26.16 5.87
N ILE A 652 9.00 -25.07 6.25
CA ILE A 652 7.69 -24.69 5.68
C ILE A 652 7.85 -24.16 4.24
N ARG A 653 8.96 -23.44 3.95
CA ARG A 653 9.32 -23.06 2.58
C ARG A 653 9.47 -24.29 1.69
N GLU A 654 10.25 -25.27 2.12
CA GLU A 654 10.43 -26.54 1.43
C GLU A 654 9.12 -27.31 1.21
N TYR A 655 8.20 -27.28 2.18
CA TYR A 655 6.86 -27.83 2.02
C TYR A 655 6.09 -27.11 0.90
N CYS A 656 6.10 -25.78 0.91
CA CYS A 656 5.40 -24.97 -0.09
C CYS A 656 5.99 -25.13 -1.50
N GLU A 657 7.31 -25.30 -1.63
CA GLU A 657 7.99 -25.53 -2.91
C GLU A 657 7.69 -26.91 -3.54
N LYS A 658 7.01 -27.81 -2.80
CA LYS A 658 6.61 -29.15 -3.23
C LYS A 658 5.10 -29.29 -3.53
N LEU A 659 4.32 -28.19 -3.48
CA LEU A 659 2.87 -28.16 -3.73
C LEU A 659 2.49 -28.21 -5.23
#